data_AF-A0AB35XDM0-F1
#
_entry.id   AF-A0AB35XDM0-F1
#
_cell.length_a   1.000
_cell.length_b   1.000
_cell.length_c   1.000
_cell.angle_alpha   90.00
_cell.angle_beta   90.00
_cell.angle_gamma   90.00
#
_symmetry.space_group_name_H-M   'P 1'
#
loop_
_entity.id
_entity.type
_entity.pdbx_description
1 polymer ?
#
loop_
_entity_poly.entity_id
_entity_poly.type
_entity_poly.pdbx_seq_one_letter_code
_entity_poly.pdbx_strand_id
1 'polypeptide(L)'
;MRKFTLSLITLSLGLTLVQPGYADTSAEEQLLNQVRLGEASKRDDLVQQSLYRLELINPNNPQVLAARLRYLLRQGDTAGAQKQLQKLAQVAPNSTEYNTARVEIGLNTDAGRQALQQARLLATTGHVPEALADYEKAFNGAPPDGDYAVEYWTTVAKIPARRDEALKHLQTLNKQNPGNVGLQMTLANMLLAANQRDDAFNVLEQMAKSSSGRGPASDLWFKSIKDQPVSPSSVQALQRYLMIFSSGESADSARAMLADQQKQMADPVLRAKAVEQEKVAQAADNTPQTWQLYWPLIRKGDAALKANNLAQAEGFYQQARKLDATDSYAVLGLGDVAMARKDSASAERFYQQALRLDRGNSSAVRGLANIYRAESPEKATAFINSLSASQRRSIDDIERSLTNDRLSQQAEALENQGRWAQAAEIQRRRLALSPDDVWITYRLSRDLVSAGQRGEADNLMLNLARKKPTDADQVYANGLYLSGNGQDQAALAHLAALPQAQWSDNIRELDQRLRSDQLIAQANRLRDGGQEVQAIALLKQQPESARIHSTLADWAQQRGDNAVALAEYNAVLAKDPHDDDAHLGMAEVYAADGNALAARQQLAQLPAEGERSLNTQRRIALVSAKLGDTAAAQQMMTALIPQAKAQPPSMDTAMVLRDAARYQAQDGNPKQALETYKDAMVAAQVTPTRPVDNDTFTRLTRNDEKDDWLKRGVRSDAADLYRQQDLNVTLQHDYWGSSGTGGYSDLKAHTTMFQVDAPLADGRMFFRSDLVNMDAGSFSTDKNDQYKKQWGTCDLSACSGSTHQSDSGASVAIGWKNDTWNADIGTTPMGFNVVDVVGGLSYSSDVGPLGYTVNAHRRPISSSLLAFGGQKDNDNGAHTGTTWGGVRANGGGISLSYDKGEANGVWASLGGDQLSGKNVDDNWRVRWMTGYYYKVINENNRRVTVGLNNMIWHYQKDLSGYTLGQGGYYSPQEYVSFAVPVNWRERTENWSWELGGSVSWSHSRTSTEPRYPLMNLIPQPWKQKASEDVNHGGSSQGFGYTARAIIERRVTSNWFVGAGVDIQQAKDYTPSHALLYVRYSAAGWQGDLDMPPQPLTPYADW
;
A
#
# COMPACT_ATOMS: atom_id res chain seq x y z
N MET A 1 -49.87 -9.83 11.94
CA MET A 1 -49.99 -10.86 10.89
C MET A 1 -48.59 -11.08 10.33
N ARG A 2 -47.92 -12.23 10.32
CA ARG A 2 -48.15 -13.61 10.78
C ARG A 2 -46.84 -14.06 11.46
N LYS A 3 -46.96 -14.78 12.59
CA LYS A 3 -45.87 -15.46 13.30
C LYS A 3 -45.63 -16.82 12.63
N PHE A 4 -44.38 -17.30 12.60
CA PHE A 4 -44.10 -18.72 12.48
C PHE A 4 -43.01 -19.13 13.47
N THR A 5 -43.43 -20.02 14.36
CA THR A 5 -42.68 -20.78 15.37
C THR A 5 -42.52 -22.22 14.88
N LEU A 6 -41.35 -22.83 15.09
CA LEU A 6 -41.11 -24.28 15.13
C LEU A 6 -39.79 -24.50 15.89
N SER A 7 -39.82 -24.78 17.19
CA SER A 7 -40.05 -26.06 17.88
C SER A 7 -38.90 -27.07 17.71
N LEU A 8 -38.13 -27.14 18.80
CA LEU A 8 -37.23 -28.18 19.26
C LEU A 8 -37.71 -29.62 18.99
N ILE A 9 -36.77 -30.47 18.55
CA ILE A 9 -36.79 -31.91 18.82
C ILE A 9 -35.51 -32.26 19.57
N THR A 10 -35.69 -32.61 20.83
CA THR A 10 -34.76 -33.31 21.70
C THR A 10 -34.63 -34.77 21.26
N LEU A 11 -33.40 -35.28 21.10
CA LEU A 11 -33.11 -36.70 21.25
C LEU A 11 -31.91 -36.86 22.18
N SER A 12 -32.19 -37.43 23.35
CA SER A 12 -31.27 -37.73 24.43
C SER A 12 -30.81 -39.19 24.37
N LEU A 13 -29.64 -39.41 24.99
CA LEU A 13 -29.03 -40.66 25.46
C LEU A 13 -28.15 -41.49 24.50
N GLY A 14 -26.86 -41.45 24.84
CA GLY A 14 -25.82 -42.39 24.44
C GLY A 14 -24.52 -42.15 25.23
N LEU A 15 -24.62 -41.98 26.55
CA LEU A 15 -23.47 -41.97 27.46
C LEU A 15 -23.02 -43.43 27.68
N THR A 16 -21.99 -43.86 26.95
CA THR A 16 -21.17 -45.02 27.32
C THR A 16 -19.81 -44.52 27.79
N LEU A 17 -19.53 -44.75 29.07
CA LEU A 17 -18.23 -44.63 29.72
C LEU A 17 -17.17 -45.44 28.97
N VAL A 18 -16.15 -44.76 28.46
CA VAL A 18 -14.79 -45.31 28.31
C VAL A 18 -13.83 -44.34 28.99
N GLN A 19 -12.86 -44.92 29.69
CA GLN A 19 -11.99 -44.37 30.72
C GLN A 19 -11.02 -43.24 30.29
N PRO A 20 -10.45 -42.50 31.27
CA PRO A 20 -9.60 -41.34 31.01
C PRO A 20 -8.20 -41.75 30.57
N GLY A 21 -7.55 -40.91 29.75
CA GLY A 21 -6.10 -40.98 29.59
C GLY A 21 -5.56 -40.68 28.20
N TYR A 22 -5.79 -39.48 27.67
CA TYR A 22 -4.77 -38.78 26.88
C TYR A 22 -4.84 -37.31 27.27
N ALA A 23 -3.76 -36.79 27.83
CA ALA A 23 -3.65 -35.38 28.22
C ALA A 23 -3.78 -34.51 26.96
N ASP A 24 -4.68 -33.52 26.99
CA ASP A 24 -4.70 -32.42 26.03
C ASP A 24 -3.34 -31.71 26.13
N THR A 25 -2.53 -31.80 25.07
CA THR A 25 -1.28 -31.04 24.97
C THR A 25 -1.63 -29.57 24.74
N SER A 26 -1.07 -28.67 25.54
CA SER A 26 -1.32 -27.23 25.41
C SER A 26 -0.91 -26.71 24.03
N ALA A 27 -1.52 -25.63 23.54
CA ALA A 27 -1.16 -25.02 22.25
C ALA A 27 0.35 -24.67 22.19
N GLU A 28 0.93 -24.26 23.32
CA GLU A 28 2.36 -24.02 23.48
C GLU A 28 3.18 -25.31 23.29
N GLU A 29 2.75 -26.43 23.89
CA GLU A 29 3.42 -27.72 23.77
C GLU A 29 3.30 -28.31 22.35
N GLN A 30 2.17 -28.07 21.66
CA GLN A 30 1.99 -28.42 20.26
C GLN A 30 2.92 -27.62 19.34
N LEU A 31 3.04 -26.31 19.55
CA LEU A 31 3.97 -25.48 18.78
C LEU A 31 5.43 -25.82 19.09
N LEU A 32 5.78 -26.13 20.34
CA LEU A 32 7.11 -26.62 20.70
C LEU A 32 7.41 -28.00 20.07
N ASN A 33 6.39 -28.86 19.89
CA ASN A 33 6.51 -30.08 19.11
C ASN A 33 6.73 -29.78 17.61
N GLN A 34 6.06 -28.77 17.04
CA GLN A 34 6.27 -28.34 15.66
C GLN A 34 7.65 -27.73 15.43
N VAL A 35 8.16 -26.95 16.39
CA VAL A 35 9.55 -26.51 16.38
C VAL A 35 10.48 -27.72 16.36
N ARG A 36 10.34 -28.67 17.30
CA ARG A 36 11.16 -29.90 17.32
C ARG A 36 11.07 -30.68 16.01
N LEU A 37 9.88 -30.78 15.40
CA LEU A 37 9.69 -31.43 14.12
C LEU A 37 10.34 -30.65 12.96
N GLY A 38 10.23 -29.32 12.95
CA GLY A 38 10.86 -28.44 11.98
C GLY A 38 12.39 -28.51 12.06
N GLU A 39 12.94 -28.52 13.28
CA GLU A 39 14.37 -28.70 13.54
C GLU A 39 14.84 -30.07 13.01
N ALA A 40 14.11 -31.14 13.32
CA ALA A 40 14.45 -32.50 12.86
C ALA A 40 14.29 -32.68 11.34
N SER A 41 13.35 -31.98 10.71
CA SER A 41 13.08 -32.05 9.26
C SER A 41 13.84 -31.01 8.43
N LYS A 42 14.68 -30.17 9.08
CA LYS A 42 15.38 -29.03 8.45
C LYS A 42 14.44 -28.06 7.71
N ARG A 43 13.21 -27.92 8.20
CA ARG A 43 12.22 -26.96 7.73
C ARG A 43 12.28 -25.71 8.59
N ASP A 44 13.27 -24.86 8.31
CA ASP A 44 13.48 -23.61 9.06
C ASP A 44 12.29 -22.65 8.90
N ASP A 45 11.52 -22.76 7.82
CA ASP A 45 10.23 -22.07 7.62
C ASP A 45 9.20 -22.47 8.69
N LEU A 46 9.05 -23.78 8.95
CA LEU A 46 8.16 -24.29 10.00
C LEU A 46 8.65 -23.89 11.39
N VAL A 47 9.98 -23.92 11.61
CA VAL A 47 10.57 -23.47 12.88
C VAL A 47 10.32 -21.98 13.10
N GLN A 48 10.54 -21.14 12.07
CA GLN A 48 10.35 -19.70 12.15
C GLN A 48 8.88 -19.34 12.44
N GLN A 49 7.93 -19.96 11.72
CA GLN A 49 6.50 -19.74 11.94
C GLN A 49 6.05 -20.19 13.34
N SER A 50 6.53 -21.35 13.80
CA SER A 50 6.18 -21.88 15.12
C SER A 50 6.80 -21.04 16.24
N LEU A 51 8.05 -20.58 16.09
CA LEU A 51 8.71 -19.68 17.03
C LEU A 51 8.04 -18.31 17.09
N TYR A 52 7.63 -17.74 15.96
CA TYR A 52 6.90 -16.48 15.93
C TYR A 52 5.62 -16.57 16.78
N ARG A 53 4.84 -17.64 16.62
CA ARG A 53 3.62 -17.87 17.41
C ARG A 53 3.93 -18.14 18.89
N LEU A 54 4.98 -18.90 19.20
CA LEU A 54 5.41 -19.15 20.58
C LEU A 54 5.91 -17.88 21.28
N GLU A 55 6.60 -16.99 20.56
CA GLU A 55 7.07 -15.71 21.07
C GLU A 55 5.91 -14.75 21.32
N LEU A 56 4.81 -14.84 20.57
CA LEU A 56 3.57 -14.11 20.85
C LEU A 56 2.81 -14.69 22.06
N ILE A 57 2.90 -16.00 22.30
CA ILE A 57 2.20 -16.67 23.42
C ILE A 57 2.94 -16.47 24.74
N ASN A 58 4.24 -16.79 24.77
CA ASN A 58 5.07 -16.70 25.96
C ASN A 58 6.54 -16.44 25.61
N PRO A 59 6.93 -15.17 25.38
CA PRO A 59 8.27 -14.80 24.92
C PRO A 59 9.39 -15.04 25.94
N ASN A 60 9.03 -15.37 27.19
CA ASN A 60 9.97 -15.65 28.27
C ASN A 60 9.97 -17.15 28.67
N ASN A 61 9.27 -18.02 27.95
CA ASN A 61 9.38 -19.47 28.20
C ASN A 61 10.83 -19.94 27.89
N PRO A 62 11.53 -20.60 28.84
CA PRO A 62 12.88 -21.11 28.64
C PRO A 62 13.05 -22.00 27.39
N GLN A 63 12.04 -22.80 27.05
CA GLN A 63 12.05 -23.68 25.87
C GLN A 63 11.94 -22.90 24.56
N VAL A 64 11.17 -21.80 24.55
CA VAL A 64 11.03 -20.90 23.41
C VAL A 64 12.31 -20.09 23.21
N LEU A 65 12.88 -19.56 24.29
CA LEU A 65 14.17 -18.86 24.27
C LEU A 65 15.30 -19.77 23.76
N ALA A 66 15.39 -21.01 24.26
CA ALA A 66 16.38 -21.99 23.81
C ALA A 66 16.16 -22.40 22.35
N ALA A 67 14.92 -22.58 21.91
CA ALA A 67 14.61 -22.90 20.53
C ALA A 67 14.93 -21.75 19.56
N ARG A 68 14.65 -20.50 19.95
CA ARG A 68 15.04 -19.32 19.18
C ARG A 68 16.56 -19.19 19.08
N LEU A 69 17.28 -19.47 20.16
CA LEU A 69 18.74 -19.53 20.14
C LEU A 69 19.24 -20.56 19.13
N ARG A 70 18.71 -21.79 19.14
CA ARG A 70 19.07 -22.83 18.15
C ARG A 70 18.77 -22.40 16.72
N TYR A 71 17.63 -21.73 16.48
CA TYR A 71 17.30 -21.17 15.18
C TYR A 71 18.33 -20.12 14.72
N LEU A 72 18.70 -19.17 15.58
CA LEU A 72 19.71 -18.15 15.27
C LEU A 72 21.08 -18.76 14.98
N LEU A 73 21.50 -19.77 15.74
CA LEU A 73 22.75 -20.50 15.48
C LEU A 73 22.73 -21.20 14.11
N ARG A 74 21.59 -21.73 13.66
CA ARG A 74 21.44 -22.33 12.31
C ARG A 74 21.49 -21.29 11.18
N GLN A 75 20.98 -20.09 11.42
CA GLN A 75 21.07 -18.96 10.47
C GLN A 75 22.45 -18.29 10.43
N GLY A 76 23.38 -18.71 11.30
CA GLY A 76 24.71 -18.11 11.42
C GLY A 76 24.77 -16.82 12.26
N ASP A 77 23.66 -16.43 12.88
CA ASP A 77 23.59 -15.24 13.76
C ASP A 77 24.04 -15.59 15.18
N THR A 78 25.36 -15.62 15.37
CA THR A 78 25.99 -15.92 16.68
C THR A 78 25.79 -14.79 17.69
N ALA A 79 25.68 -13.54 17.24
CA ALA A 79 25.46 -12.38 18.11
C ALA A 79 24.03 -12.38 18.68
N GLY A 80 23.03 -12.66 17.83
CA GLY A 80 21.64 -12.84 18.25
C GLY A 80 21.47 -14.03 19.17
N ALA A 81 22.13 -15.16 18.88
CA ALA A 81 22.13 -16.33 19.75
C ALA A 81 22.74 -16.01 21.14
N GLN A 82 23.83 -15.24 21.20
CA GLN A 82 24.46 -14.81 22.46
C GLN A 82 23.53 -13.94 23.29
N LYS A 83 22.79 -13.03 22.64
CA LYS A 83 21.76 -12.19 23.29
C LYS A 83 20.64 -13.04 23.88
N GLN A 84 20.21 -14.08 23.15
CA GLN A 84 19.18 -14.98 23.63
C GLN A 84 19.65 -15.87 24.80
N LEU A 85 20.92 -16.27 24.81
CA LEU A 85 21.52 -16.99 25.95
C LEU A 85 21.58 -16.12 27.20
N GLN A 86 21.92 -14.84 27.06
CA GLN A 86 21.90 -13.88 28.19
C GLN A 86 20.49 -13.69 28.73
N LYS A 87 19.49 -13.60 27.86
CA LYS A 87 18.07 -13.54 28.27
C LYS A 87 17.65 -14.81 29.00
N LEU A 88 18.04 -15.98 28.50
CA LEU A 88 17.78 -17.27 29.14
C LEU A 88 18.48 -17.39 30.51
N ALA A 89 19.69 -16.82 30.66
CA ALA A 89 20.41 -16.75 31.93
C ALA A 89 19.68 -15.89 32.97
N GLN A 90 18.99 -14.83 32.55
CA GLN A 90 18.23 -13.95 33.45
C GLN A 90 16.90 -14.58 33.86
N VAL A 91 16.22 -15.24 32.92
CA VAL A 91 14.88 -15.78 33.13
C VAL A 91 14.91 -17.14 33.84
N ALA A 92 15.89 -18.01 33.52
CA ALA A 92 15.97 -19.35 34.07
C ALA A 92 17.44 -19.84 34.21
N PRO A 93 18.26 -19.23 35.08
CA PRO A 93 19.71 -19.48 35.20
C PRO A 93 20.10 -20.92 35.58
N ASN A 94 19.20 -21.68 36.18
CA ASN A 94 19.44 -23.06 36.62
C ASN A 94 18.64 -24.10 35.80
N SER A 95 18.03 -23.70 34.69
CA SER A 95 17.24 -24.60 33.85
C SER A 95 18.10 -25.55 33.02
N THR A 96 17.54 -26.70 32.66
CA THR A 96 18.16 -27.63 31.70
C THR A 96 18.35 -26.94 30.36
N GLU A 97 17.37 -26.13 29.93
CA GLU A 97 17.38 -25.35 28.71
C GLU A 97 18.56 -24.35 28.67
N TYR A 98 18.83 -23.65 29.77
CA TYR A 98 19.98 -22.74 29.86
C TYR A 98 21.32 -23.47 29.75
N ASN A 99 21.46 -24.60 30.46
CA ASN A 99 22.68 -25.40 30.40
C ASN A 99 22.92 -25.98 29.01
N THR A 100 21.88 -26.54 28.37
CA THR A 100 21.93 -27.05 27.00
C THR A 100 22.27 -25.94 26.01
N ALA A 101 21.60 -24.79 26.08
CA ALA A 101 21.86 -23.67 25.18
C ALA A 101 23.28 -23.09 25.35
N ARG A 102 23.83 -23.09 26.58
CA ARG A 102 25.21 -22.69 26.85
C ARG A 102 26.22 -23.66 26.22
N VAL A 103 25.93 -24.96 26.24
CA VAL A 103 26.75 -25.98 25.57
C VAL A 103 26.63 -25.84 24.05
N GLU A 104 25.42 -25.67 23.51
CA GLU A 104 25.17 -25.50 22.07
C GLU A 104 25.88 -24.27 21.48
N ILE A 105 25.87 -23.13 22.19
CA ILE A 105 26.61 -21.96 21.74
C ILE A 105 28.13 -22.18 21.81
N GLY A 106 28.60 -22.85 22.87
CA GLY A 106 30.01 -23.17 23.06
C GLY A 106 30.52 -24.09 21.97
N LEU A 107 29.75 -25.11 21.62
CA LEU A 107 30.01 -26.05 20.53
C LEU A 107 29.95 -25.39 19.13
N ASN A 108 29.30 -24.23 18.98
CA ASN A 108 29.28 -23.49 17.72
C ASN A 108 30.47 -22.52 17.55
N THR A 109 31.32 -22.34 18.58
CA THR A 109 32.59 -21.61 18.46
C THR A 109 33.64 -22.43 17.71
N ASP A 110 34.68 -21.79 17.16
CA ASP A 110 35.78 -22.52 16.49
C ASP A 110 36.46 -23.53 17.41
N ALA A 111 36.68 -23.16 18.68
CA ALA A 111 37.28 -24.04 19.68
C ALA A 111 36.35 -25.21 20.05
N GLY A 112 35.05 -24.96 20.25
CA GLY A 112 34.07 -26.00 20.55
C GLY A 112 33.84 -26.96 19.37
N ARG A 113 33.79 -26.43 18.14
CA ARG A 113 33.73 -27.24 16.92
C ARG A 113 34.98 -28.11 16.79
N GLN A 114 36.18 -27.56 17.03
CA GLN A 114 37.42 -28.34 17.02
C GLN A 114 37.44 -29.45 18.08
N ALA A 115 37.02 -29.15 19.32
CA ALA A 115 36.95 -30.13 20.39
C ALA A 115 35.98 -31.27 20.07
N LEU A 116 34.80 -30.95 19.53
CA LEU A 116 33.82 -31.97 19.12
C LEU A 116 34.29 -32.79 17.91
N GLN A 117 34.96 -32.16 16.94
CA GLN A 117 35.57 -32.89 15.81
C GLN A 117 36.68 -33.83 16.28
N GLN A 118 37.45 -33.45 17.31
CA GLN A 118 38.46 -34.31 17.92
C GLN A 118 37.82 -35.52 18.62
N ALA A 119 36.77 -35.31 19.43
CA ALA A 119 36.01 -36.39 20.07
C ALA A 119 35.42 -37.37 19.02
N ARG A 120 34.84 -36.83 17.94
CA ARG A 120 34.33 -37.61 16.80
C ARG A 120 35.43 -38.40 16.11
N LEU A 121 36.60 -37.80 15.90
CA LEU A 121 37.75 -38.46 15.29
C LEU A 121 38.23 -39.63 16.16
N LEU A 122 38.35 -39.44 17.47
CA LEU A 122 38.71 -40.52 18.41
C LEU A 122 37.64 -41.64 18.41
N ALA A 123 36.35 -41.28 18.42
CA ALA A 123 35.22 -42.22 18.40
C ALA A 123 35.18 -43.04 17.11
N THR A 124 35.61 -42.44 16.01
CA THR A 124 35.63 -43.06 14.68
C THR A 124 36.89 -43.90 14.46
N THR A 125 38.03 -43.49 15.04
CA THR A 125 39.31 -44.21 14.91
C THR A 125 39.49 -45.38 15.88
N GLY A 126 38.50 -45.62 16.76
CA GLY A 126 38.49 -46.75 17.70
C GLY A 126 39.07 -46.45 19.08
N HIS A 127 39.52 -45.23 19.34
CA HIS A 127 39.95 -44.73 20.66
C HIS A 127 38.74 -44.33 21.49
N VAL A 128 37.86 -45.30 21.73
CA VAL A 128 36.53 -45.06 22.32
C VAL A 128 36.61 -44.44 23.73
N PRO A 129 37.48 -44.89 24.66
CA PRO A 129 37.61 -44.26 25.97
C PRO A 129 38.05 -42.79 25.91
N GLU A 130 39.03 -42.47 25.06
CA GLU A 130 39.54 -41.11 24.87
C GLU A 130 38.48 -40.21 24.21
N ALA A 131 37.71 -40.76 23.26
CA ALA A 131 36.60 -40.06 22.65
C ALA A 131 35.51 -39.66 23.64
N LEU A 132 35.16 -40.57 24.57
CA LEU A 132 34.17 -40.29 25.59
C LEU A 132 34.64 -39.20 26.56
N ALA A 133 35.92 -39.21 26.94
CA ALA A 133 36.50 -38.14 27.75
C ALA A 133 36.46 -36.77 27.03
N ASP A 134 36.75 -36.74 25.73
CA ASP A 134 36.68 -35.51 24.93
C ASP A 134 35.24 -35.03 24.72
N TYR A 135 34.27 -35.94 24.55
CA TYR A 135 32.84 -35.59 24.53
C TYR A 135 32.40 -34.98 25.86
N GLU A 136 32.73 -35.61 26.99
CA GLU A 136 32.36 -35.13 28.33
C GLU A 136 32.97 -33.76 28.64
N LYS A 137 34.21 -33.54 28.17
CA LYS A 137 34.88 -32.24 28.26
C LYS A 137 34.22 -31.19 27.35
N ALA A 138 33.84 -31.55 26.12
CA ALA A 138 33.18 -30.66 25.18
C ALA A 138 31.76 -30.27 25.63
N PHE A 139 31.06 -31.18 26.29
CA PHE A 139 29.73 -30.93 26.85
C PHE A 139 29.78 -30.26 28.22
N ASN A 140 30.95 -30.21 28.87
CA ASN A 140 31.13 -29.71 30.23
C ASN A 140 30.15 -30.38 31.23
N GLY A 141 29.98 -31.72 31.09
CA GLY A 141 29.02 -32.50 31.85
C GLY A 141 28.26 -33.54 31.00
N ALA A 142 26.99 -33.77 31.34
CA ALA A 142 26.12 -34.71 30.62
C ALA A 142 25.87 -34.26 29.17
N PRO A 143 25.73 -35.19 28.21
CA PRO A 143 25.49 -34.85 26.81
C PRO A 143 24.16 -34.11 26.63
N PRO A 144 24.10 -33.05 25.82
CA PRO A 144 22.86 -32.38 25.50
C PRO A 144 21.92 -33.30 24.70
N ASP A 145 20.60 -33.13 24.89
CA ASP A 145 19.55 -33.91 24.22
C ASP A 145 19.61 -33.81 22.68
N GLY A 146 18.87 -34.67 21.98
CA GLY A 146 18.83 -34.68 20.51
C GLY A 146 20.01 -35.43 19.89
N ASP A 147 20.54 -34.93 18.78
CA ASP A 147 21.52 -35.66 17.96
C ASP A 147 22.86 -35.89 18.67
N TYR A 148 23.28 -34.99 19.59
CA TYR A 148 24.50 -35.15 20.37
C TYR A 148 24.41 -36.30 21.39
N ALA A 149 23.25 -36.46 22.04
CA ALA A 149 23.00 -37.62 22.90
C ALA A 149 22.98 -38.94 22.10
N VAL A 150 22.37 -38.94 20.91
CA VAL A 150 22.39 -40.12 20.02
C VAL A 150 23.81 -40.48 19.62
N GLU A 151 24.63 -39.48 19.26
CA GLU A 151 26.03 -39.65 18.90
C GLU A 151 26.89 -40.19 20.07
N TYR A 152 26.72 -39.61 21.27
CA TYR A 152 27.41 -40.05 22.48
C TYR A 152 27.07 -41.51 22.82
N TRP A 153 25.78 -41.86 22.93
CA TRP A 153 25.37 -43.22 23.31
C TRP A 153 25.67 -44.26 22.23
N THR A 154 25.65 -43.87 20.95
CA THR A 154 26.14 -44.72 19.85
C THR A 154 27.65 -45.00 19.98
N THR A 155 28.41 -44.03 20.50
CA THR A 155 29.84 -44.21 20.80
C THR A 155 30.07 -45.08 22.03
N VAL A 156 29.30 -44.89 23.10
CA VAL A 156 29.33 -45.77 24.30
C VAL A 156 29.02 -47.21 23.92
N ALA A 157 28.09 -47.44 22.99
CA ALA A 157 27.73 -48.79 22.50
C ALA A 157 28.89 -49.56 21.86
N LYS A 158 29.96 -48.86 21.44
CA LYS A 158 31.18 -49.49 20.90
C LYS A 158 32.05 -50.13 21.98
N ILE A 159 31.84 -49.82 23.26
CA ILE A 159 32.50 -50.50 24.38
C ILE A 159 31.64 -51.73 24.75
N PRO A 160 32.12 -52.97 24.54
CA PRO A 160 31.31 -54.17 24.77
C PRO A 160 30.70 -54.24 26.17
N ALA A 161 31.46 -53.83 27.21
CA ALA A 161 31.00 -53.83 28.60
C ALA A 161 29.91 -52.78 28.92
N ARG A 162 29.77 -51.73 28.09
CA ARG A 162 28.77 -50.65 28.26
C ARG A 162 27.68 -50.69 27.18
N ARG A 163 27.63 -51.75 26.38
CA ARG A 163 26.70 -51.87 25.24
C ARG A 163 25.24 -51.93 25.70
N ASP A 164 24.96 -52.66 26.78
CA ASP A 164 23.61 -52.78 27.31
C ASP A 164 23.12 -51.46 27.95
N GLU A 165 24.04 -50.69 28.54
CA GLU A 165 23.78 -49.34 29.05
C GLU A 165 23.40 -48.40 27.88
N ALA A 166 24.22 -48.38 26.83
CA ALA A 166 23.97 -47.58 25.65
C ALA A 166 22.66 -47.94 24.94
N LEU A 167 22.33 -49.23 24.82
CA LEU A 167 21.08 -49.69 24.23
C LEU A 167 19.85 -49.18 25.01
N LYS A 168 19.89 -49.20 26.36
CA LYS A 168 18.82 -48.66 27.20
C LYS A 168 18.63 -47.15 26.99
N HIS A 169 19.71 -46.39 26.90
CA HIS A 169 19.65 -44.95 26.63
C HIS A 169 19.13 -44.65 25.21
N LEU A 170 19.58 -45.37 24.19
CA LEU A 170 19.10 -45.23 22.81
C LEU A 170 17.63 -45.64 22.65
N GLN A 171 17.18 -46.69 23.34
CA GLN A 171 15.76 -47.06 23.39
C GLN A 171 14.91 -45.97 24.07
N THR A 172 15.42 -45.33 25.12
CA THR A 172 14.75 -44.22 25.79
C THR A 172 14.66 -43.00 24.88
N LEU A 173 15.75 -42.66 24.19
CA LEU A 173 15.78 -41.60 23.18
C LEU A 173 14.80 -41.89 22.03
N ASN A 174 14.66 -43.14 21.60
CA ASN A 174 13.68 -43.53 20.57
C ASN A 174 12.22 -43.42 21.06
N LYS A 175 11.95 -43.61 22.36
CA LYS A 175 10.61 -43.37 22.94
C LYS A 175 10.28 -41.87 22.97
N GLN A 176 11.28 -41.02 23.25
CA GLN A 176 11.12 -39.57 23.28
C GLN A 176 11.03 -38.96 21.88
N ASN A 177 11.74 -39.53 20.90
CA ASN A 177 11.81 -39.04 19.53
C ASN A 177 11.38 -40.12 18.50
N PRO A 178 10.10 -40.54 18.49
CA PRO A 178 9.59 -41.68 17.71
C PRO A 178 9.61 -41.48 16.18
N GLY A 179 10.04 -40.32 15.68
CA GLY A 179 10.16 -39.98 14.25
C GLY A 179 11.60 -39.90 13.74
N ASN A 180 12.62 -40.11 14.58
CA ASN A 180 14.02 -40.05 14.14
C ASN A 180 14.43 -41.35 13.43
N VAL A 181 14.27 -41.36 12.11
CA VAL A 181 14.54 -42.50 11.22
C VAL A 181 16.01 -42.96 11.30
N GLY A 182 16.95 -42.04 11.49
CA GLY A 182 18.39 -42.36 11.62
C GLY A 182 18.71 -43.11 12.92
N LEU A 183 18.16 -42.63 14.04
CA LEU A 183 18.24 -43.30 15.35
C LEU A 183 17.59 -44.68 15.30
N GLN A 184 16.39 -44.78 14.74
CA GLN A 184 15.65 -46.04 14.60
C GLN A 184 16.40 -47.06 13.76
N MET A 185 16.98 -46.62 12.63
CA MET A 185 17.82 -47.47 11.79
C MET A 185 19.06 -47.97 12.56
N THR A 186 19.72 -47.09 13.30
CA THR A 186 20.92 -47.42 14.08
C THR A 186 20.60 -48.41 15.19
N LEU A 187 19.54 -48.14 15.94
CA LEU A 187 19.05 -48.99 17.02
C LEU A 187 18.60 -50.36 16.50
N ALA A 188 17.83 -50.41 15.40
CA ALA A 188 17.41 -51.68 14.79
C ALA A 188 18.60 -52.53 14.34
N ASN A 189 19.61 -51.93 13.70
CA ASN A 189 20.83 -52.66 13.32
C ASN A 189 21.59 -53.18 14.55
N MET A 190 21.70 -52.38 15.63
CA MET A 190 22.37 -52.83 16.86
C MET A 190 21.63 -53.95 17.57
N LEU A 191 20.30 -53.90 17.62
CA LEU A 191 19.43 -54.93 18.19
C LEU A 191 19.51 -56.23 17.37
N LEU A 192 19.48 -56.14 16.02
CA LEU A 192 19.70 -57.30 15.15
C LEU A 192 21.09 -57.92 15.35
N ALA A 193 22.12 -57.09 15.48
CA ALA A 193 23.49 -57.55 15.75
C ALA A 193 23.67 -58.14 17.16
N ALA A 194 22.86 -57.73 18.13
CA ALA A 194 22.80 -58.29 19.49
C ALA A 194 21.86 -59.51 19.58
N ASN A 195 21.33 -59.99 18.44
CA ASN A 195 20.36 -61.08 18.34
C ASN A 195 19.03 -60.82 19.09
N GLN A 196 18.71 -59.54 19.37
CA GLN A 196 17.43 -59.08 19.94
C GLN A 196 16.43 -58.79 18.82
N ARG A 197 16.04 -59.84 18.08
CA ARG A 197 15.26 -59.71 16.84
C ARG A 197 13.89 -59.09 17.04
N ASP A 198 13.18 -59.46 18.11
CA ASP A 198 11.83 -58.95 18.36
C ASP A 198 11.83 -57.44 18.65
N ASP A 199 12.78 -56.97 19.45
CA ASP A 199 12.96 -55.53 19.74
C ASP A 199 13.35 -54.76 18.47
N ALA A 200 14.21 -55.35 17.63
CA ALA A 200 14.56 -54.74 16.35
C ALA A 200 13.36 -54.60 15.41
N PHE A 201 12.51 -55.63 15.31
CA PHE A 201 11.31 -55.57 14.48
C PHE A 201 10.26 -54.60 15.02
N ASN A 202 10.16 -54.43 16.34
CA ASN A 202 9.30 -53.40 16.93
C ASN A 202 9.78 -51.97 16.57
N VAL A 203 11.10 -51.74 16.58
CA VAL A 203 11.68 -50.46 16.15
C VAL A 203 11.47 -50.24 14.64
N LEU A 204 11.60 -51.28 13.80
CA LEU A 204 11.34 -51.19 12.36
C LEU A 204 9.85 -50.95 12.04
N GLU A 205 8.94 -51.52 12.82
CA GLU A 205 7.51 -51.26 12.72
C GLU A 205 7.17 -49.80 13.09
N GLN A 206 7.78 -49.28 14.15
CA GLN A 206 7.67 -47.87 14.52
C GLN A 206 8.22 -46.95 13.42
N MET A 207 9.38 -47.29 12.85
CA MET A 207 10.01 -46.58 11.74
C MET A 207 9.13 -46.57 10.48
N ALA A 208 8.36 -47.64 10.23
CA ALA A 208 7.43 -47.76 9.11
C ALA A 208 6.20 -46.84 9.19
N LYS A 209 5.93 -46.24 10.36
CA LYS A 209 4.86 -45.25 10.54
C LYS A 209 5.18 -43.91 9.88
N SER A 210 6.45 -43.59 9.62
CA SER A 210 6.87 -42.39 8.90
C SER A 210 7.04 -42.65 7.40
N SER A 211 6.71 -41.67 6.55
CA SER A 211 6.83 -41.80 5.09
C SER A 211 8.28 -41.99 4.64
N SER A 212 9.22 -41.27 5.27
CA SER A 212 10.66 -41.37 5.00
C SER A 212 11.31 -42.63 5.59
N GLY A 213 10.76 -43.20 6.67
CA GLY A 213 11.27 -44.41 7.31
C GLY A 213 10.73 -45.71 6.72
N ARG A 214 9.57 -45.70 6.07
CA ARG A 214 8.89 -46.91 5.55
C ARG A 214 9.72 -47.71 4.55
N GLY A 215 10.35 -47.06 3.57
CA GLY A 215 11.20 -47.73 2.59
C GLY A 215 12.42 -48.41 3.24
N PRO A 216 13.29 -47.65 3.94
CA PRO A 216 14.45 -48.22 4.62
C PRO A 216 14.11 -49.28 5.69
N ALA A 217 12.99 -49.11 6.41
CA ALA A 217 12.50 -50.12 7.35
C ALA A 217 12.09 -51.42 6.64
N SER A 218 11.37 -51.30 5.51
CA SER A 218 10.99 -52.42 4.66
C SER A 218 12.23 -53.17 4.15
N ASP A 219 13.24 -52.44 3.67
CA ASP A 219 14.44 -53.04 3.11
C ASP A 219 15.29 -53.76 4.17
N LEU A 220 15.46 -53.15 5.36
CA LEU A 220 16.20 -53.78 6.46
C LEU A 220 15.44 -54.99 7.03
N TRP A 221 14.11 -54.89 7.19
CA TRP A 221 13.28 -56.00 7.64
C TRP A 221 13.34 -57.16 6.64
N PHE A 222 13.08 -56.91 5.35
CA PHE A 222 13.12 -57.94 4.32
C PHE A 222 14.50 -58.57 4.20
N LYS A 223 15.57 -57.77 4.24
CA LYS A 223 16.95 -58.27 4.27
C LYS A 223 17.22 -59.25 5.41
N SER A 224 16.62 -59.05 6.58
CA SER A 224 16.82 -59.92 7.74
C SER A 224 16.06 -61.26 7.69
N ILE A 225 15.07 -61.38 6.79
CA ILE A 225 14.20 -62.57 6.67
C ILE A 225 14.34 -63.30 5.32
N LYS A 226 14.75 -62.61 4.24
CA LYS A 226 14.82 -63.17 2.87
C LYS A 226 15.82 -64.32 2.72
N ASP A 227 16.87 -64.35 3.54
CA ASP A 227 17.91 -65.37 3.47
C ASP A 227 17.67 -66.51 4.49
N GLN A 228 16.50 -66.52 5.17
CA GLN A 228 16.13 -67.61 6.07
C GLN A 228 15.81 -68.89 5.27
N PRO A 229 16.32 -70.07 5.69
CA PRO A 229 15.93 -71.34 5.11
C PRO A 229 14.42 -71.51 5.13
N VAL A 230 13.85 -72.15 4.11
CA VAL A 230 12.40 -72.40 4.05
C VAL A 230 11.99 -73.24 5.25
N SER A 231 11.12 -72.70 6.10
CA SER A 231 10.64 -73.32 7.33
C SER A 231 9.26 -72.74 7.72
N PRO A 232 8.56 -73.33 8.71
CA PRO A 232 7.37 -72.70 9.27
C PRO A 232 7.64 -71.29 9.85
N SER A 233 8.83 -71.05 10.39
CA SER A 233 9.24 -69.76 10.96
C SER A 233 9.47 -68.70 9.89
N SER A 234 10.06 -69.07 8.74
CA SER A 234 10.27 -68.14 7.61
C SER A 234 8.94 -67.72 6.96
N VAL A 235 7.97 -68.65 6.84
CA VAL A 235 6.61 -68.35 6.33
C VAL A 235 5.91 -67.35 7.24
N GLN A 236 5.97 -67.53 8.56
CA GLN A 236 5.35 -66.62 9.52
C GLN A 236 6.03 -65.23 9.50
N ALA A 237 7.35 -65.18 9.34
CA ALA A 237 8.10 -63.93 9.23
C ALA A 237 7.71 -63.12 7.98
N LEU A 238 7.56 -63.80 6.83
CA LEU A 238 7.09 -63.19 5.58
C LEU A 238 5.64 -62.70 5.67
N GLN A 239 4.76 -63.45 6.35
CA GLN A 239 3.38 -63.01 6.62
C GLN A 239 3.33 -61.75 7.49
N ARG A 240 4.10 -61.68 8.58
CA ARG A 240 4.17 -60.50 9.45
C ARG A 240 4.70 -59.28 8.69
N TYR A 241 5.73 -59.45 7.86
CA TYR A 241 6.27 -58.40 7.02
C TYR A 241 5.21 -57.81 6.07
N LEU A 242 4.44 -58.67 5.38
CA LEU A 242 3.42 -58.23 4.41
C LEU A 242 2.18 -57.58 5.05
N MET A 243 1.94 -57.74 6.36
CA MET A 243 0.89 -57.00 7.06
C MET A 243 1.23 -55.51 7.23
N ILE A 244 2.51 -55.18 7.36
CA ILE A 244 2.99 -53.81 7.58
C ILE A 244 3.37 -53.14 6.26
N PHE A 245 3.97 -53.91 5.34
CA PHE A 245 4.47 -53.43 4.04
C PHE A 245 3.70 -54.05 2.88
N SER A 246 2.68 -53.34 2.38
CA SER A 246 1.77 -53.84 1.34
C SER A 246 2.21 -53.52 -0.10
N SER A 247 3.13 -52.58 -0.31
CA SER A 247 3.56 -52.08 -1.63
C SER A 247 5.05 -51.76 -1.67
N GLY A 248 5.67 -51.88 -2.86
CA GLY A 248 7.10 -51.62 -3.09
C GLY A 248 7.86 -52.89 -3.48
N GLU A 249 9.06 -52.73 -4.03
CA GLU A 249 9.86 -53.82 -4.62
C GLU A 249 10.16 -54.97 -3.63
N SER A 250 10.51 -54.64 -2.38
CA SER A 250 10.72 -55.62 -1.29
C SER A 250 9.41 -56.34 -0.90
N ALA A 251 8.25 -55.66 -0.97
CA ALA A 251 6.94 -56.26 -0.71
C ALA A 251 6.47 -57.16 -1.86
N ASP A 252 6.75 -56.78 -3.10
CA ASP A 252 6.49 -57.61 -4.28
C ASP A 252 7.35 -58.88 -4.25
N SER A 253 8.63 -58.75 -3.88
CA SER A 253 9.55 -59.88 -3.69
C SER A 253 9.12 -60.80 -2.55
N ALA A 254 8.71 -60.23 -1.40
CA ALA A 254 8.21 -61.02 -0.27
C ALA A 254 6.90 -61.76 -0.60
N ARG A 255 6.00 -61.17 -1.41
CA ARG A 255 4.78 -61.85 -1.88
C ARG A 255 5.11 -63.06 -2.77
N ALA A 256 6.05 -62.91 -3.69
CA ALA A 256 6.51 -64.01 -4.53
C ALA A 256 7.16 -65.13 -3.68
N MET A 257 8.00 -64.74 -2.72
CA MET A 257 8.69 -65.69 -1.84
C MET A 257 7.74 -66.42 -0.89
N LEU A 258 6.74 -65.73 -0.33
CA LEU A 258 5.72 -66.34 0.52
C LEU A 258 4.90 -67.39 -0.24
N ALA A 259 4.50 -67.08 -1.48
CA ALA A 259 3.75 -68.02 -2.32
C ALA A 259 4.55 -69.30 -2.63
N ASP A 260 5.85 -69.16 -2.92
CA ASP A 260 6.73 -70.29 -3.18
C ASP A 260 6.97 -71.14 -1.92
N GLN A 261 7.25 -70.51 -0.76
CA GLN A 261 7.44 -71.23 0.49
C GLN A 261 6.17 -71.95 0.96
N GLN A 262 4.99 -71.33 0.82
CA GLN A 262 3.71 -71.97 1.14
C GLN A 262 3.44 -73.22 0.30
N LYS A 263 3.83 -73.19 -0.98
CA LYS A 263 3.73 -74.34 -1.88
C LYS A 263 4.66 -75.47 -1.45
N GLN A 264 5.88 -75.16 -1.03
CA GLN A 264 6.85 -76.14 -0.53
C GLN A 264 6.43 -76.74 0.83
N MET A 265 5.80 -75.94 1.70
CA MET A 265 5.36 -76.38 3.04
C MET A 265 4.02 -77.15 3.04
N ALA A 266 3.30 -77.18 1.91
CA ALA A 266 2.11 -78.00 1.71
C ALA A 266 2.45 -79.50 1.50
N ASP A 267 3.70 -79.82 1.12
CA ASP A 267 4.20 -81.18 0.99
C ASP A 267 4.72 -81.70 2.35
N PRO A 268 4.15 -82.78 2.92
CA PRO A 268 4.55 -83.34 4.23
C PRO A 268 6.02 -83.74 4.32
N VAL A 269 6.63 -84.19 3.21
CA VAL A 269 8.02 -84.67 3.16
C VAL A 269 9.01 -83.51 3.15
N LEU A 270 8.71 -82.45 2.38
CA LEU A 270 9.50 -81.23 2.35
C LEU A 270 9.44 -80.48 3.68
N ARG A 271 8.26 -80.45 4.33
CA ARG A 271 8.08 -79.87 5.66
C ARG A 271 8.94 -80.54 6.74
N ALA A 272 9.05 -81.87 6.72
CA ALA A 272 9.91 -82.61 7.66
C ALA A 272 11.41 -82.35 7.42
N LYS A 273 11.84 -82.24 6.15
CA LYS A 273 13.24 -81.90 5.78
C LYS A 273 13.63 -80.47 6.15
N ALA A 274 12.72 -79.51 5.95
CA ALA A 274 12.92 -78.11 6.30
C ALA A 274 13.23 -77.92 7.80
N VAL A 275 12.48 -78.62 8.67
CA VAL A 275 12.68 -78.60 10.13
C VAL A 275 14.04 -79.20 10.53
N GLU A 276 14.55 -80.18 9.80
CA GLU A 276 15.84 -80.79 10.08
C GLU A 276 17.03 -79.95 9.53
N GLN A 277 16.84 -79.28 8.38
CA GLN A 277 17.82 -78.34 7.81
C GLN A 277 18.00 -77.08 8.66
N GLU A 278 16.95 -76.60 9.34
CA GLU A 278 17.03 -75.50 10.32
C GLU A 278 17.99 -75.83 11.49
N LYS A 279 18.05 -77.11 11.91
CA LYS A 279 19.02 -77.58 12.93
C LYS A 279 20.44 -77.70 12.38
N VAL A 280 20.62 -78.08 11.11
CA VAL A 280 21.93 -78.27 10.48
C VAL A 280 22.56 -76.93 10.07
N ALA A 281 21.77 -75.93 9.67
CA ALA A 281 22.25 -74.58 9.35
C ALA A 281 22.84 -73.84 10.56
N GLN A 282 22.36 -74.13 11.77
CA GLN A 282 22.96 -73.63 13.02
C GLN A 282 24.35 -74.22 13.31
N ALA A 283 24.72 -75.34 12.66
CA ALA A 283 25.97 -76.07 12.90
C ALA A 283 27.08 -75.80 11.87
N ALA A 284 26.81 -75.09 10.77
CA ALA A 284 27.70 -74.99 9.60
C ALA A 284 28.51 -73.68 9.48
N ASP A 285 28.52 -72.82 10.50
CA ASP A 285 29.08 -71.46 10.45
C ASP A 285 30.62 -71.39 10.56
N ASN A 286 31.35 -72.49 10.28
CA ASN A 286 32.81 -72.55 10.40
C ASN A 286 33.55 -72.99 9.11
N THR A 287 33.97 -71.96 8.37
CA THR A 287 35.26 -71.74 7.63
C THR A 287 35.44 -71.83 6.08
N PRO A 288 36.17 -70.88 5.43
CA PRO A 288 36.17 -70.61 3.95
C PRO A 288 37.55 -70.53 3.18
N GLN A 289 37.56 -70.56 1.82
CA GLN A 289 38.63 -70.39 0.79
C GLN A 289 38.63 -69.04 -0.03
N THR A 290 39.61 -68.79 -0.92
CA THR A 290 40.16 -67.49 -1.40
C THR A 290 39.33 -66.51 -2.29
N TRP A 291 38.33 -66.88 -3.10
CA TRP A 291 37.38 -65.86 -3.64
C TRP A 291 36.46 -65.33 -2.52
N GLN A 292 36.36 -66.10 -1.43
CA GLN A 292 35.85 -65.69 -0.13
C GLN A 292 36.91 -64.91 0.67
N LEU A 293 37.97 -64.39 0.03
CA LEU A 293 38.84 -63.33 0.56
C LEU A 293 38.73 -62.03 -0.27
N TYR A 294 38.76 -62.04 -1.62
CA TYR A 294 38.71 -60.80 -2.42
C TYR A 294 37.39 -60.01 -2.28
N TRP A 295 36.26 -60.58 -2.69
CA TRP A 295 34.96 -59.93 -2.55
C TRP A 295 34.58 -59.64 -1.10
N PRO A 296 34.91 -60.48 -0.12
CA PRO A 296 34.75 -60.09 1.27
C PRO A 296 35.78 -59.07 1.75
N LEU A 297 36.94 -58.86 1.12
CA LEU A 297 37.80 -57.71 1.39
C LEU A 297 37.21 -56.43 0.80
N ILE A 298 36.59 -56.48 -0.38
CA ILE A 298 35.77 -55.37 -0.89
C ILE A 298 34.59 -55.12 0.05
N ARG A 299 33.79 -56.14 0.41
CA ARG A 299 32.67 -56.00 1.36
C ARG A 299 33.12 -55.60 2.77
N LYS A 300 34.32 -56.01 3.23
CA LYS A 300 34.93 -55.55 4.50
C LYS A 300 35.41 -54.12 4.36
N GLY A 301 35.95 -53.74 3.20
CA GLY A 301 36.26 -52.36 2.83
C GLY A 301 35.00 -51.51 2.86
N ASP A 302 33.92 -51.93 2.20
CA ASP A 302 32.62 -51.25 2.14
C ASP A 302 31.97 -51.20 3.52
N ALA A 303 32.02 -52.29 4.29
CA ALA A 303 31.51 -52.33 5.66
C ALA A 303 32.34 -51.46 6.59
N ALA A 304 33.67 -51.42 6.46
CA ALA A 304 34.56 -50.57 7.24
C ALA A 304 34.40 -49.10 6.85
N LEU A 305 34.25 -48.80 5.56
CA LEU A 305 33.96 -47.46 5.03
C LEU A 305 32.59 -46.99 5.54
N LYS A 306 31.56 -47.85 5.47
CA LYS A 306 30.22 -47.61 6.03
C LYS A 306 30.23 -47.47 7.56
N ALA A 307 31.14 -48.16 8.24
CA ALA A 307 31.40 -48.00 9.68
C ALA A 307 32.32 -46.80 10.00
N ASN A 308 32.73 -46.02 8.99
CA ASN A 308 33.65 -44.89 9.06
C ASN A 308 35.07 -45.22 9.59
N ASN A 309 35.47 -46.49 9.62
CA ASN A 309 36.82 -46.92 9.96
C ASN A 309 37.77 -46.73 8.76
N LEU A 310 38.08 -45.48 8.41
CA LEU A 310 38.75 -45.10 7.16
C LEU A 310 40.14 -45.71 6.99
N ALA A 311 40.88 -45.96 8.08
CA ALA A 311 42.18 -46.63 8.03
C ALA A 311 42.05 -48.12 7.73
N GLN A 312 41.05 -48.80 8.28
CA GLN A 312 40.77 -50.21 8.00
C GLN A 312 40.14 -50.39 6.62
N ALA A 313 39.23 -49.51 6.22
CA ALA A 313 38.63 -49.49 4.90
C ALA A 313 39.71 -49.30 3.83
N GLU A 314 40.59 -48.30 4.00
CA GLU A 314 41.77 -48.13 3.15
C GLU A 314 42.63 -49.38 3.14
N GLY A 315 42.92 -49.97 4.31
CA GLY A 315 43.69 -51.20 4.44
C GLY A 315 43.06 -52.38 3.69
N PHE A 316 41.74 -52.57 3.77
CA PHE A 316 41.03 -53.66 3.09
C PHE A 316 40.93 -53.43 1.58
N TYR A 317 40.69 -52.20 1.12
CA TYR A 317 40.72 -51.89 -0.30
C TYR A 317 42.14 -51.98 -0.88
N GLN A 318 43.18 -51.61 -0.11
CA GLN A 318 44.58 -51.84 -0.50
C GLN A 318 44.92 -53.33 -0.55
N GLN A 319 44.41 -54.15 0.37
CA GLN A 319 44.57 -55.60 0.36
C GLN A 319 43.80 -56.25 -0.81
N ALA A 320 42.57 -55.81 -1.07
CA ALA A 320 41.78 -56.24 -2.23
C ALA A 320 42.52 -55.87 -3.53
N ARG A 321 43.06 -54.65 -3.63
CA ARG A 321 43.87 -54.20 -4.76
C ARG A 321 45.18 -54.97 -4.93
N LYS A 322 45.75 -55.51 -3.84
CA LYS A 322 46.93 -56.41 -3.91
C LYS A 322 46.57 -57.82 -4.37
N LEU A 323 45.35 -58.28 -4.09
CA LEU A 323 44.83 -59.58 -4.52
C LEU A 323 44.35 -59.56 -5.98
N ASP A 324 43.74 -58.47 -6.41
CA ASP A 324 43.42 -58.20 -7.82
C ASP A 324 43.57 -56.70 -8.10
N ALA A 325 44.56 -56.36 -8.93
CA ALA A 325 44.90 -54.98 -9.28
C ALA A 325 44.19 -54.49 -10.56
N THR A 326 43.41 -55.35 -11.22
CA THR A 326 42.77 -55.05 -12.51
C THR A 326 41.32 -54.56 -12.38
N ASP A 327 40.72 -54.76 -11.20
CA ASP A 327 39.33 -54.41 -10.92
C ASP A 327 39.16 -52.95 -10.42
N SER A 328 38.07 -52.29 -10.84
CA SER A 328 37.82 -50.87 -10.55
C SER A 328 37.23 -50.60 -9.16
N TYR A 329 36.63 -51.60 -8.48
CA TYR A 329 35.92 -51.43 -7.20
C TYR A 329 36.87 -51.18 -6.02
N ALA A 330 38.05 -51.80 -6.01
CA ALA A 330 39.06 -51.53 -4.98
C ALA A 330 39.57 -50.08 -5.04
N VAL A 331 39.72 -49.53 -6.24
CA VAL A 331 40.18 -48.14 -6.46
C VAL A 331 39.05 -47.14 -6.24
N LEU A 332 37.83 -47.48 -6.65
CA LEU A 332 36.61 -46.72 -6.32
C LEU A 332 36.46 -46.58 -4.79
N GLY A 333 36.58 -47.69 -4.05
CA GLY A 333 36.51 -47.71 -2.59
C GLY A 333 37.61 -46.86 -1.92
N LEU A 334 38.82 -46.81 -2.49
CA LEU A 334 39.86 -45.87 -2.04
C LEU A 334 39.49 -44.40 -2.29
N GLY A 335 38.80 -44.12 -3.40
CA GLY A 335 38.21 -42.81 -3.68
C GLY A 335 37.12 -42.45 -2.68
N ASP A 336 36.23 -43.38 -2.37
CA ASP A 336 35.17 -43.19 -1.36
C ASP A 336 35.76 -43.01 0.05
N VAL A 337 36.85 -43.71 0.39
CA VAL A 337 37.60 -43.49 1.64
C VAL A 337 38.21 -42.10 1.67
N ALA A 338 38.83 -41.64 0.59
CA ALA A 338 39.39 -40.30 0.51
C ALA A 338 38.29 -39.23 0.62
N MET A 339 37.12 -39.45 0.00
CA MET A 339 35.94 -38.59 0.19
C MET A 339 35.48 -38.56 1.64
N ALA A 340 35.41 -39.72 2.30
CA ALA A 340 35.04 -39.79 3.71
C ALA A 340 36.07 -39.12 4.64
N ARG A 341 37.35 -39.04 4.21
CA ARG A 341 38.41 -38.26 4.88
C ARG A 341 38.37 -36.76 4.59
N LYS A 342 37.42 -36.30 3.75
CA LYS A 342 37.37 -34.93 3.21
C LYS A 342 38.60 -34.53 2.40
N ASP A 343 39.33 -35.51 1.87
CA ASP A 343 40.45 -35.28 0.95
C ASP A 343 39.95 -35.40 -0.49
N SER A 344 39.24 -34.34 -0.94
CA SER A 344 38.66 -34.26 -2.28
C SER A 344 39.73 -34.38 -3.38
N ALA A 345 40.95 -33.93 -3.13
CA ALA A 345 42.05 -34.00 -4.10
C ALA A 345 42.53 -35.44 -4.32
N SER A 346 42.67 -36.23 -3.25
CA SER A 346 42.98 -37.66 -3.38
C SER A 346 41.80 -38.46 -3.91
N ALA A 347 40.57 -38.13 -3.50
CA ALA A 347 39.36 -38.77 -4.00
C ALA A 347 39.18 -38.58 -5.51
N GLU A 348 39.36 -37.35 -6.00
CA GLU A 348 39.33 -37.04 -7.42
C GLU A 348 40.33 -37.90 -8.20
N ARG A 349 41.57 -38.03 -7.70
CA ARG A 349 42.59 -38.88 -8.33
C ARG A 349 42.19 -40.36 -8.39
N PHE A 350 41.63 -40.89 -7.30
CA PHE A 350 41.20 -42.30 -7.25
C PHE A 350 39.97 -42.56 -8.12
N TYR A 351 38.97 -41.66 -8.15
CA TYR A 351 37.83 -41.81 -9.05
C TYR A 351 38.24 -41.69 -10.53
N GLN A 352 39.15 -40.78 -10.87
CA GLN A 352 39.73 -40.73 -12.22
C GLN A 352 40.51 -42.00 -12.56
N GLN A 353 41.18 -42.63 -11.58
CA GLN A 353 41.88 -43.90 -11.78
C GLN A 353 40.89 -45.07 -11.96
N ALA A 354 39.81 -45.10 -11.18
CA ALA A 354 38.73 -46.08 -11.34
C ALA A 354 38.09 -45.97 -12.74
N LEU A 355 37.87 -44.76 -13.25
CA LEU A 355 37.36 -44.53 -14.61
C LEU A 355 38.36 -44.87 -15.73
N ARG A 356 39.66 -44.88 -15.43
CA ARG A 356 40.68 -45.39 -16.37
C ARG A 356 40.67 -46.91 -16.47
N LEU A 357 40.37 -47.60 -15.37
CA LEU A 357 40.24 -49.06 -15.31
C LEU A 357 38.90 -49.54 -15.88
N ASP A 358 37.83 -48.84 -15.57
CA ASP A 358 36.48 -49.09 -16.07
C ASP A 358 35.79 -47.77 -16.43
N ARG A 359 35.74 -47.45 -17.72
CA ARG A 359 35.08 -46.24 -18.23
C ARG A 359 33.56 -46.22 -17.96
N GLY A 360 32.95 -47.36 -17.67
CA GLY A 360 31.52 -47.50 -17.39
C GLY A 360 31.12 -47.36 -15.92
N ASN A 361 32.08 -47.19 -14.99
CA ASN A 361 31.80 -47.19 -13.55
C ASN A 361 31.00 -45.95 -13.12
N SER A 362 29.68 -46.11 -12.98
CA SER A 362 28.72 -45.03 -12.64
C SER A 362 28.95 -44.44 -11.25
N SER A 363 29.48 -45.22 -10.31
CA SER A 363 29.77 -44.76 -8.95
C SER A 363 30.96 -43.79 -8.93
N ALA A 364 32.00 -44.05 -9.73
CA ALA A 364 33.12 -43.13 -9.90
C ALA A 364 32.71 -41.83 -10.60
N VAL A 365 31.83 -41.92 -11.63
CA VAL A 365 31.25 -40.74 -12.30
C VAL A 365 30.44 -39.90 -11.30
N ARG A 366 29.59 -40.53 -10.48
CA ARG A 366 28.79 -39.86 -9.46
C ARG A 366 29.66 -39.24 -8.36
N GLY A 367 30.72 -39.93 -7.93
CA GLY A 367 31.71 -39.41 -6.99
C GLY A 367 32.35 -38.11 -7.48
N LEU A 368 32.83 -38.08 -8.72
CA LEU A 368 33.39 -36.87 -9.36
C LEU A 368 32.33 -35.77 -9.54
N ALA A 369 31.12 -36.11 -9.99
CA ALA A 369 30.04 -35.12 -10.15
C ALA A 369 29.68 -34.44 -8.83
N ASN A 370 29.69 -35.19 -7.72
CA ASN A 370 29.46 -34.65 -6.38
C ASN A 370 30.62 -33.78 -5.87
N ILE A 371 31.88 -34.19 -6.10
CA ILE A 371 33.06 -33.37 -5.78
C ILE A 371 32.95 -32.02 -6.50
N TYR A 372 32.75 -32.05 -7.81
CA TYR A 372 32.72 -30.83 -8.60
C TYR A 372 31.50 -29.96 -8.29
N ARG A 373 30.33 -30.56 -7.97
CA ARG A 373 29.16 -29.80 -7.51
C ARG A 373 29.42 -29.08 -6.20
N ALA A 374 30.15 -29.70 -5.28
CA ALA A 374 30.51 -29.08 -4.00
C ALA A 374 31.55 -27.96 -4.15
N GLU A 375 32.41 -28.02 -5.18
CA GLU A 375 33.34 -26.94 -5.49
C GLU A 375 32.68 -25.75 -6.18
N SER A 376 32.04 -25.97 -7.35
CA SER A 376 31.23 -24.97 -8.00
C SER A 376 30.27 -25.58 -9.04
N PRO A 377 29.07 -24.98 -9.25
CA PRO A 377 28.14 -25.41 -10.29
C PRO A 377 28.75 -25.44 -11.71
N GLU A 378 29.69 -24.53 -12.01
CA GLU A 378 30.36 -24.42 -13.31
C GLU A 378 31.31 -25.60 -13.54
N LYS A 379 32.09 -25.98 -12.51
CA LYS A 379 33.00 -27.12 -12.59
C LYS A 379 32.24 -28.43 -12.77
N ALA A 380 31.12 -28.60 -12.06
CA ALA A 380 30.23 -29.75 -12.21
C ALA A 380 29.64 -29.83 -13.63
N THR A 381 29.16 -28.69 -14.16
CA THR A 381 28.59 -28.62 -15.51
C THR A 381 29.62 -28.94 -16.58
N ALA A 382 30.86 -28.43 -16.47
CA ALA A 382 31.94 -28.73 -17.39
C ALA A 382 32.30 -30.22 -17.41
N PHE A 383 32.32 -30.85 -16.23
CA PHE A 383 32.52 -32.30 -16.13
C PHE A 383 31.37 -33.09 -16.75
N ILE A 384 30.12 -32.77 -16.42
CA ILE A 384 28.93 -33.44 -16.98
C ILE A 384 28.95 -33.36 -18.52
N ASN A 385 29.31 -32.21 -19.07
CA ASN A 385 29.43 -32.01 -20.52
C ASN A 385 30.50 -32.89 -21.18
N SER A 386 31.55 -33.27 -20.44
CA SER A 386 32.60 -34.17 -20.93
C SER A 386 32.20 -35.66 -20.94
N LEU A 387 31.09 -36.02 -20.28
CA LEU A 387 30.64 -37.41 -20.16
C LEU A 387 29.89 -37.90 -21.40
N SER A 388 30.00 -39.20 -21.68
CA SER A 388 29.21 -39.89 -22.71
C SER A 388 27.73 -39.98 -22.32
N ALA A 389 26.85 -40.23 -23.31
CA ALA A 389 25.41 -40.34 -23.08
C ALA A 389 25.02 -41.42 -22.04
N SER A 390 25.76 -42.52 -21.96
CA SER A 390 25.49 -43.57 -20.96
C SER A 390 25.91 -43.15 -19.55
N GLN A 391 27.01 -42.41 -19.40
CA GLN A 391 27.50 -41.93 -18.11
C GLN A 391 26.59 -40.83 -17.56
N ARG A 392 26.13 -39.90 -18.41
CA ARG A 392 25.19 -38.84 -17.99
C ARG A 392 23.89 -39.40 -17.44
N ARG A 393 23.31 -40.45 -18.06
CA ARG A 393 22.10 -41.12 -17.54
C ARG A 393 22.24 -41.58 -16.09
N SER A 394 23.46 -41.93 -15.64
CA SER A 394 23.71 -42.41 -14.28
C SER A 394 23.73 -41.31 -13.22
N ILE A 395 23.71 -40.04 -13.62
CA ILE A 395 23.74 -38.85 -12.75
C ILE A 395 22.69 -37.80 -13.17
N ASP A 396 21.66 -38.22 -13.90
CA ASP A 396 20.60 -37.37 -14.44
C ASP A 396 19.83 -36.61 -13.33
N ASP A 397 19.71 -37.20 -12.14
CA ASP A 397 19.20 -36.53 -10.94
C ASP A 397 20.06 -35.32 -10.52
N ILE A 398 21.39 -35.43 -10.59
CA ILE A 398 22.33 -34.36 -10.25
C ILE A 398 22.29 -33.26 -11.32
N GLU A 399 22.25 -33.64 -12.60
CA GLU A 399 22.16 -32.71 -13.73
C GLU A 399 20.84 -31.90 -13.69
N ARG A 400 19.71 -32.55 -13.41
CA ARG A 400 18.41 -31.89 -13.26
C ARG A 400 18.35 -30.95 -12.06
N SER A 401 18.89 -31.34 -10.90
CA SER A 401 18.96 -30.50 -9.71
C SER A 401 19.77 -29.23 -9.99
N LEU A 402 20.98 -29.37 -10.53
CA LEU A 402 21.83 -28.24 -10.90
C LEU A 402 21.15 -27.28 -11.89
N THR A 403 20.45 -27.85 -12.86
CA THR A 403 19.68 -27.07 -13.84
C THR A 403 18.53 -26.32 -13.15
N ASN A 404 17.77 -26.97 -12.27
CA ASN A 404 16.67 -26.34 -11.54
C ASN A 404 17.14 -25.22 -10.62
N ASP A 405 18.24 -25.41 -9.89
CA ASP A 405 18.81 -24.42 -8.97
C ASP A 405 19.26 -23.16 -9.73
N ARG A 406 19.97 -23.37 -10.85
CA ARG A 406 20.38 -22.27 -11.74
C ARG A 406 19.17 -21.53 -12.30
N LEU A 407 18.16 -22.24 -12.78
CA LEU A 407 16.94 -21.61 -13.30
C LEU A 407 16.20 -20.86 -12.18
N SER A 408 16.19 -21.39 -10.94
CA SER A 408 15.58 -20.70 -9.79
C SER A 408 16.26 -19.36 -9.53
N GLN A 409 17.59 -19.33 -9.46
CA GLN A 409 18.36 -18.10 -9.26
C GLN A 409 18.16 -17.10 -10.41
N GLN A 410 18.08 -17.59 -11.66
CA GLN A 410 17.80 -16.74 -12.82
C GLN A 410 16.39 -16.13 -12.77
N ALA A 411 15.38 -16.92 -12.39
CA ALA A 411 14.02 -16.41 -12.24
C ALA A 411 13.96 -15.33 -11.16
N GLU A 412 14.54 -15.59 -9.99
CA GLU A 412 14.56 -14.64 -8.86
C GLU A 412 15.29 -13.33 -9.22
N ALA A 413 16.42 -13.41 -9.92
CA ALA A 413 17.12 -12.21 -10.40
C ALA A 413 16.27 -11.38 -11.38
N LEU A 414 15.46 -12.02 -12.23
CA LEU A 414 14.55 -11.34 -13.15
C LEU A 414 13.32 -10.76 -12.44
N GLU A 415 12.77 -11.48 -11.46
CA GLU A 415 11.70 -11.02 -10.57
C GLU A 415 12.13 -9.73 -9.85
N ASN A 416 13.32 -9.71 -9.25
CA ASN A 416 13.87 -8.53 -8.56
C ASN A 416 14.13 -7.33 -9.49
N GLN A 417 14.28 -7.56 -10.80
CA GLN A 417 14.42 -6.51 -11.82
C GLN A 417 13.07 -6.06 -12.41
N GLY A 418 11.94 -6.61 -11.96
CA GLY A 418 10.62 -6.34 -12.54
C GLY A 418 10.41 -6.91 -13.94
N ARG A 419 11.26 -7.84 -14.40
CA ARG A 419 11.21 -8.47 -15.73
C ARG A 419 10.34 -9.72 -15.73
N TRP A 420 9.08 -9.56 -15.33
CA TRP A 420 8.14 -10.66 -15.03
C TRP A 420 7.91 -11.62 -16.19
N ALA A 421 7.76 -11.13 -17.42
CA ALA A 421 7.54 -11.99 -18.59
C ALA A 421 8.71 -12.95 -18.85
N GLN A 422 9.93 -12.53 -18.50
CA GLN A 422 11.12 -13.36 -18.67
C GLN A 422 11.31 -14.31 -17.48
N ALA A 423 11.00 -13.86 -16.26
CA ALA A 423 10.93 -14.74 -15.10
C ALA A 423 9.94 -15.90 -15.34
N ALA A 424 8.74 -15.59 -15.84
CA ALA A 424 7.73 -16.59 -16.19
C ALA A 424 8.26 -17.63 -17.20
N GLU A 425 9.04 -17.21 -18.21
CA GLU A 425 9.64 -18.15 -19.16
C GLU A 425 10.67 -19.09 -18.50
N ILE A 426 11.43 -18.59 -17.53
CA ILE A 426 12.34 -19.43 -16.74
C ILE A 426 11.54 -20.40 -15.86
N GLN A 427 10.47 -19.94 -15.20
CA GLN A 427 9.59 -20.80 -14.40
C GLN A 427 8.89 -21.87 -15.26
N ARG A 428 8.50 -21.59 -16.51
CA ARG A 428 7.97 -22.61 -17.45
C ARG A 428 8.98 -23.74 -17.68
N ARG A 429 10.26 -23.40 -17.86
CA ARG A 429 11.33 -24.40 -18.03
C ARG A 429 11.52 -25.23 -16.77
N ARG A 430 11.43 -24.61 -15.58
CA ARG A 430 11.47 -25.32 -14.30
C ARG A 430 10.29 -26.27 -14.13
N LEU A 431 9.09 -25.82 -14.48
CA LEU A 431 7.89 -26.66 -14.42
C LEU A 431 7.97 -27.84 -15.41
N ALA A 432 8.65 -27.68 -16.55
CA ALA A 432 8.91 -28.79 -17.46
C ALA A 432 9.86 -29.85 -16.88
N LEU A 433 10.79 -29.46 -15.99
CA LEU A 433 11.66 -30.40 -15.26
C LEU A 433 10.94 -31.12 -14.13
N SER A 434 9.89 -30.52 -13.56
CA SER A 434 9.07 -31.09 -12.49
C SER A 434 7.58 -30.80 -12.74
N PRO A 435 6.96 -31.51 -13.71
CA PRO A 435 5.55 -31.35 -14.02
C PRO A 435 4.75 -31.75 -12.78
N ASP A 436 3.86 -30.88 -12.30
CA ASP A 436 3.05 -31.05 -11.08
C ASP A 436 3.68 -30.56 -9.76
N ASP A 437 4.80 -29.81 -9.81
CA ASP A 437 5.27 -29.07 -8.64
C ASP A 437 4.33 -27.89 -8.29
N VAL A 438 3.82 -27.88 -7.06
CA VAL A 438 2.84 -26.89 -6.57
C VAL A 438 3.44 -25.49 -6.50
N TRP A 439 4.65 -25.37 -5.99
CA TRP A 439 5.28 -24.08 -5.69
C TRP A 439 5.87 -23.43 -6.94
N ILE A 440 6.40 -24.21 -7.88
CA ILE A 440 6.82 -23.72 -9.20
C ILE A 440 5.58 -23.24 -9.97
N THR A 441 4.46 -23.98 -9.92
CA THR A 441 3.20 -23.57 -10.54
C THR A 441 2.67 -22.25 -9.96
N TYR A 442 2.71 -22.10 -8.64
CA TYR A 442 2.33 -20.87 -7.96
C TYR A 442 3.23 -19.69 -8.35
N ARG A 443 4.56 -19.85 -8.31
CA ARG A 443 5.50 -18.78 -8.69
C ARG A 443 5.34 -18.39 -10.16
N LEU A 444 5.23 -19.35 -11.08
CA LEU A 444 4.93 -19.09 -12.48
C LEU A 444 3.64 -18.29 -12.64
N SER A 445 2.58 -18.69 -11.94
CA SER A 445 1.28 -18.02 -12.03
C SER A 445 1.35 -16.57 -11.52
N ARG A 446 2.10 -16.33 -10.44
CA ARG A 446 2.36 -14.97 -9.93
C ARG A 446 3.14 -14.13 -10.95
N ASP A 447 4.20 -14.66 -11.53
CA ASP A 447 5.01 -13.94 -12.52
C ASP A 447 4.20 -13.63 -13.81
N LEU A 448 3.33 -14.55 -14.23
CA LEU A 448 2.40 -14.34 -15.34
C LEU A 448 1.39 -13.23 -15.07
N VAL A 449 0.82 -13.15 -13.86
CA VAL A 449 -0.06 -12.04 -13.48
C VAL A 449 0.69 -10.71 -13.53
N SER A 450 1.89 -10.64 -12.97
CA SER A 450 2.73 -9.43 -13.01
C SER A 450 3.15 -9.05 -14.44
N ALA A 451 3.18 -10.01 -15.36
CA ALA A 451 3.41 -9.80 -16.80
C ALA A 451 2.14 -9.44 -17.59
N GLY A 452 0.97 -9.32 -16.94
CA GLY A 452 -0.32 -9.03 -17.58
C GLY A 452 -1.00 -10.24 -18.25
N GLN A 453 -0.50 -11.46 -18.04
CA GLN A 453 -0.98 -12.71 -18.65
C GLN A 453 -1.89 -13.51 -17.70
N ARG A 454 -2.86 -12.84 -17.07
CA ARG A 454 -3.72 -13.43 -16.02
C ARG A 454 -4.48 -14.68 -16.47
N GLY A 455 -4.98 -14.71 -17.71
CA GLY A 455 -5.73 -15.86 -18.22
C GLY A 455 -4.91 -17.16 -18.30
N GLU A 456 -3.60 -17.07 -18.53
CA GLU A 456 -2.73 -18.25 -18.51
C GLU A 456 -2.48 -18.72 -17.07
N ALA A 457 -2.22 -17.77 -16.16
CA ALA A 457 -2.01 -18.04 -14.73
C ALA A 457 -3.22 -18.73 -14.09
N ASP A 458 -4.43 -18.22 -14.36
CA ASP A 458 -5.68 -18.79 -13.84
C ASP A 458 -5.86 -20.24 -14.31
N ASN A 459 -5.60 -20.52 -15.59
CA ASN A 459 -5.68 -21.88 -16.14
C ASN A 459 -4.64 -22.82 -15.52
N LEU A 460 -3.44 -22.33 -15.23
CA LEU A 460 -2.38 -23.10 -14.57
C LEU A 460 -2.80 -23.52 -13.16
N MET A 461 -3.30 -22.58 -12.36
CA MET A 461 -3.78 -22.85 -11.00
C MET A 461 -5.03 -23.73 -10.97
N LEU A 462 -5.97 -23.53 -11.91
CA LEU A 462 -7.15 -24.40 -12.08
C LEU A 462 -6.76 -25.84 -12.41
N ASN A 463 -5.78 -26.04 -13.31
CA ASN A 463 -5.29 -27.37 -13.66
C ASN A 463 -4.57 -28.03 -12.48
N LEU A 464 -3.79 -27.26 -11.71
CA LEU A 464 -3.15 -27.75 -10.49
C LEU A 464 -4.20 -28.22 -9.47
N ALA A 465 -5.25 -27.42 -9.24
CA ALA A 465 -6.35 -27.76 -8.34
C ALA A 465 -7.09 -29.04 -8.75
N ARG A 466 -7.32 -29.24 -10.06
CA ARG A 466 -7.96 -30.44 -10.59
C ARG A 466 -7.10 -31.70 -10.45
N LYS A 467 -5.79 -31.57 -10.64
CA LYS A 467 -4.84 -32.69 -10.52
C LYS A 467 -4.61 -33.11 -9.07
N LYS A 468 -4.63 -32.15 -8.13
CA LYS A 468 -4.34 -32.38 -6.71
C LYS A 468 -5.44 -31.83 -5.78
N PRO A 469 -6.68 -32.35 -5.85
CA PRO A 469 -7.83 -31.77 -5.15
C PRO A 469 -7.81 -31.95 -3.62
N THR A 470 -7.01 -32.88 -3.09
CA THR A 470 -6.90 -33.17 -1.65
C THR A 470 -5.52 -32.83 -1.08
N ASP A 471 -4.69 -32.13 -1.84
CA ASP A 471 -3.34 -31.74 -1.46
C ASP A 471 -3.37 -30.39 -0.72
N ALA A 472 -2.89 -30.37 0.53
CA ALA A 472 -2.93 -29.18 1.36
C ALA A 472 -2.00 -28.05 0.84
N ASP A 473 -0.86 -28.38 0.21
CA ASP A 473 0.05 -27.38 -0.36
C ASP A 473 -0.60 -26.73 -1.57
N GLN A 474 -1.31 -27.50 -2.40
CA GLN A 474 -2.09 -26.96 -3.51
C GLN A 474 -3.18 -26.00 -3.02
N VAL A 475 -3.98 -26.42 -2.02
CA VAL A 475 -5.08 -25.61 -1.49
C VAL A 475 -4.54 -24.29 -0.93
N TYR A 476 -3.42 -24.35 -0.20
CA TYR A 476 -2.76 -23.16 0.33
C TYR A 476 -2.21 -22.27 -0.78
N ALA A 477 -1.45 -22.82 -1.74
CA ALA A 477 -0.87 -22.06 -2.85
C ALA A 477 -1.93 -21.38 -3.73
N ASN A 478 -3.07 -22.03 -3.96
CA ASN A 478 -4.20 -21.42 -4.67
C ASN A 478 -4.91 -20.36 -3.83
N GLY A 479 -5.03 -20.58 -2.52
CA GLY A 479 -5.49 -19.54 -1.59
C GLY A 479 -4.62 -18.29 -1.63
N LEU A 480 -3.29 -18.45 -1.62
CA LEU A 480 -2.33 -17.35 -1.76
C LEU A 480 -2.45 -16.64 -3.11
N TYR A 481 -2.60 -17.39 -4.20
CA TYR A 481 -2.78 -16.83 -5.55
C TYR A 481 -4.06 -16.00 -5.65
N LEU A 482 -5.19 -16.54 -5.19
CA LEU A 482 -6.48 -15.85 -5.22
C LEU A 482 -6.46 -14.59 -4.34
N SER A 483 -5.91 -14.68 -3.13
CA SER A 483 -5.80 -13.52 -2.23
C SER A 483 -4.86 -12.44 -2.79
N GLY A 484 -3.69 -12.82 -3.31
CA GLY A 484 -2.75 -11.89 -3.93
C GLY A 484 -3.32 -11.14 -5.14
N ASN A 485 -4.40 -11.66 -5.74
CA ASN A 485 -5.10 -11.06 -6.86
C ASN A 485 -6.41 -10.36 -6.47
N GLY A 486 -6.62 -10.10 -5.18
CA GLY A 486 -7.80 -9.40 -4.63
C GLY A 486 -9.08 -10.24 -4.64
N GLN A 487 -8.97 -11.57 -4.74
CA GLN A 487 -10.11 -12.50 -4.81
C GLN A 487 -10.30 -13.23 -3.47
N ASP A 488 -10.29 -12.51 -2.35
CA ASP A 488 -10.30 -13.07 -0.99
C ASP A 488 -11.51 -13.98 -0.71
N GLN A 489 -12.67 -13.66 -1.26
CA GLN A 489 -13.87 -14.50 -1.09
C GLN A 489 -13.75 -15.83 -1.85
N ALA A 490 -13.11 -15.82 -3.03
CA ALA A 490 -12.81 -17.04 -3.77
C ALA A 490 -11.70 -17.84 -3.07
N ALA A 491 -10.72 -17.16 -2.47
CA ALA A 491 -9.69 -17.79 -1.65
C ALA A 491 -10.31 -18.54 -0.47
N LEU A 492 -11.17 -17.88 0.32
CA LEU A 492 -11.90 -18.51 1.44
C LEU A 492 -12.74 -19.71 0.99
N ALA A 493 -13.44 -19.61 -0.15
CA ALA A 493 -14.20 -20.72 -0.72
C ALA A 493 -13.30 -21.89 -1.13
N HIS A 494 -12.12 -21.60 -1.70
CA HIS A 494 -11.15 -22.64 -2.11
C HIS A 494 -10.50 -23.32 -0.90
N LEU A 495 -10.17 -22.57 0.15
CA LEU A 495 -9.67 -23.15 1.41
C LEU A 495 -10.69 -24.10 2.04
N ALA A 496 -11.98 -23.75 1.98
CA ALA A 496 -13.07 -24.58 2.48
C ALA A 496 -13.33 -25.87 1.67
N ALA A 497 -12.72 -26.03 0.49
CA ALA A 497 -12.80 -27.27 -0.28
C ALA A 497 -12.07 -28.43 0.40
N LEU A 498 -11.11 -28.12 1.29
CA LEU A 498 -10.40 -29.09 2.12
C LEU A 498 -11.10 -29.18 3.51
N PRO A 499 -11.36 -30.38 4.06
CA PRO A 499 -11.89 -30.50 5.41
C PRO A 499 -10.98 -29.85 6.45
N GLN A 500 -11.53 -29.13 7.43
CA GLN A 500 -10.74 -28.41 8.45
C GLN A 500 -9.74 -29.30 9.21
N ALA A 501 -10.03 -30.59 9.37
CA ALA A 501 -9.11 -31.54 9.99
C ALA A 501 -7.81 -31.78 9.18
N GLN A 502 -7.81 -31.44 7.89
CA GLN A 502 -6.67 -31.56 6.97
C GLN A 502 -5.96 -30.21 6.74
N TRP A 503 -6.44 -29.13 7.36
CA TRP A 503 -5.82 -27.82 7.20
C TRP A 503 -4.44 -27.78 7.86
N SER A 504 -3.47 -27.28 7.11
CA SER A 504 -2.19 -26.87 7.67
C SER A 504 -2.35 -25.59 8.48
N ASP A 505 -1.37 -25.30 9.32
CA ASP A 505 -1.33 -24.04 10.07
C ASP A 505 -1.27 -22.79 9.21
N ASN A 506 -0.68 -22.92 8.03
CA ASN A 506 -0.65 -21.89 7.00
C ASN A 506 -2.05 -21.61 6.42
N ILE A 507 -2.86 -22.66 6.20
CA ILE A 507 -4.25 -22.51 5.75
C ILE A 507 -5.10 -21.84 6.83
N ARG A 508 -4.95 -22.26 8.10
CA ARG A 508 -5.66 -21.65 9.24
C ARG A 508 -5.35 -20.16 9.39
N GLU A 509 -4.08 -19.79 9.29
CA GLU A 509 -3.64 -18.40 9.37
C GLU A 509 -4.17 -17.56 8.22
N LEU A 510 -4.12 -18.09 6.99
CA LEU A 510 -4.67 -17.41 5.82
C LEU A 510 -6.19 -17.21 5.93
N ASP A 511 -6.95 -18.22 6.35
CA ASP A 511 -8.41 -18.09 6.57
C ASP A 511 -8.72 -17.01 7.61
N GLN A 512 -8.01 -16.99 8.75
CA GLN A 512 -8.19 -15.96 9.79
C GLN A 512 -7.92 -14.56 9.27
N ARG A 513 -6.81 -14.36 8.54
CA ARG A 513 -6.46 -13.07 7.95
C ARG A 513 -7.53 -12.60 6.96
N LEU A 514 -7.94 -13.46 6.03
CA LEU A 514 -8.94 -13.15 5.01
C LEU A 514 -10.32 -12.82 5.59
N ARG A 515 -10.73 -13.51 6.65
CA ARG A 515 -11.98 -13.19 7.37
C ARG A 515 -11.90 -11.84 8.07
N SER A 516 -10.75 -11.54 8.69
CA SER A 516 -10.49 -10.22 9.28
C SER A 516 -10.56 -9.11 8.23
N ASP A 517 -9.94 -9.32 7.07
CA ASP A 517 -9.98 -8.39 5.93
C ASP A 517 -11.41 -8.17 5.43
N GLN A 518 -12.21 -9.24 5.27
CA GLN A 518 -13.62 -9.13 4.88
C GLN A 518 -14.47 -8.34 5.88
N LEU A 519 -14.25 -8.54 7.19
CA LEU A 519 -14.94 -7.81 8.24
C LEU A 519 -14.62 -6.31 8.17
N ILE A 520 -13.33 -5.94 8.09
CA ILE A 520 -12.92 -4.53 7.98
C ILE A 520 -13.48 -3.91 6.70
N ALA A 521 -13.44 -4.64 5.57
CA ALA A 521 -14.00 -4.18 4.31
C ALA A 521 -15.54 -4.00 4.37
N GLN A 522 -16.25 -4.84 5.11
CA GLN A 522 -17.68 -4.65 5.37
C GLN A 522 -17.93 -3.41 6.24
N ALA A 523 -17.14 -3.21 7.28
CA ALA A 523 -17.25 -2.06 8.16
C ALA A 523 -16.94 -0.75 7.41
N ASN A 524 -15.90 -0.73 6.57
CA ASN A 524 -15.59 0.40 5.67
C ASN A 524 -16.77 0.70 4.73
N ARG A 525 -17.37 -0.29 4.09
CA ARG A 525 -18.56 -0.08 3.22
C ARG A 525 -19.75 0.53 3.97
N LEU A 526 -19.99 0.12 5.22
CA LEU A 526 -21.03 0.74 6.06
C LEU A 526 -20.70 2.20 6.36
N ARG A 527 -19.44 2.48 6.71
CA ARG A 527 -18.95 3.84 6.97
C ARG A 527 -19.07 4.74 5.74
N ASP A 528 -18.61 4.27 4.58
CA ASP A 528 -18.69 4.99 3.30
C ASP A 528 -20.15 5.22 2.87
N GLY A 529 -21.07 4.34 3.28
CA GLY A 529 -22.51 4.50 3.10
C GLY A 529 -23.20 5.41 4.12
N GLY A 530 -22.45 6.11 4.98
CA GLY A 530 -22.98 7.01 6.01
C GLY A 530 -23.49 6.33 7.29
N GLN A 531 -23.28 5.02 7.45
CA GLN A 531 -23.74 4.22 8.58
C GLN A 531 -22.60 3.92 9.57
N GLU A 532 -21.76 4.91 9.86
CA GLU A 532 -20.53 4.73 10.63
C GLU A 532 -20.76 4.20 12.05
N VAL A 533 -21.86 4.59 12.72
CA VAL A 533 -22.21 4.04 14.04
C VAL A 533 -22.42 2.53 13.98
N GLN A 534 -23.04 2.04 12.91
CA GLN A 534 -23.24 0.60 12.69
C GLN A 534 -21.92 -0.11 12.35
N ALA A 535 -21.05 0.55 11.57
CA ALA A 535 -19.71 0.05 11.27
C ALA A 535 -18.88 -0.14 12.56
N ILE A 536 -18.87 0.85 13.44
CA ILE A 536 -18.16 0.78 14.73
C ILE A 536 -18.75 -0.33 15.60
N ALA A 537 -20.08 -0.43 15.68
CA ALA A 537 -20.74 -1.50 16.43
C ALA A 537 -20.37 -2.89 15.89
N LEU A 538 -20.28 -3.05 14.57
CA LEU A 538 -19.85 -4.31 13.92
C LEU A 538 -18.44 -4.71 14.34
N LEU A 539 -17.51 -3.75 14.39
CA LEU A 539 -16.13 -4.00 14.82
C LEU A 539 -16.03 -4.32 16.31
N LYS A 540 -16.74 -3.57 17.17
CA LYS A 540 -16.72 -3.78 18.63
C LYS A 540 -17.41 -5.07 19.10
N GLN A 541 -18.21 -5.72 18.24
CA GLN A 541 -18.80 -7.04 18.52
C GLN A 541 -17.80 -8.19 18.38
N GLN A 542 -16.66 -7.96 17.75
CA GLN A 542 -15.64 -8.98 17.51
C GLN A 542 -14.71 -9.10 18.72
N PRO A 543 -13.99 -10.22 18.86
CA PRO A 543 -12.94 -10.34 19.87
C PRO A 543 -11.91 -9.20 19.74
N GLU A 544 -11.47 -8.65 20.87
CA GLU A 544 -10.53 -7.53 20.86
C GLU A 544 -9.21 -7.88 20.16
N SER A 545 -8.85 -7.07 19.17
CA SER A 545 -7.58 -7.20 18.43
C SER A 545 -6.96 -5.83 18.23
N ALA A 546 -5.62 -5.77 18.26
CA ALA A 546 -4.86 -4.55 17.97
C ALA A 546 -5.31 -3.92 16.64
N ARG A 547 -5.49 -4.73 15.60
CA ARG A 547 -5.97 -4.28 14.28
C ARG A 547 -7.32 -3.54 14.31
N ILE A 548 -8.28 -4.02 15.11
CA ILE A 548 -9.57 -3.33 15.26
C ILE A 548 -9.39 -2.00 15.97
N HIS A 549 -8.60 -1.97 17.05
CA HIS A 549 -8.30 -0.72 17.76
C HIS A 549 -7.58 0.28 16.86
N SER A 550 -6.59 -0.12 16.07
CA SER A 550 -5.92 0.76 15.08
C SER A 550 -6.93 1.31 14.06
N THR A 551 -7.81 0.46 13.53
CA THR A 551 -8.85 0.89 12.58
C THR A 551 -9.80 1.93 13.21
N LEU A 552 -10.24 1.69 14.45
CA LEU A 552 -11.11 2.61 15.18
C LEU A 552 -10.39 3.92 15.54
N ALA A 553 -9.10 3.85 15.85
CA ALA A 553 -8.26 5.01 16.12
C ALA A 553 -8.12 5.89 14.87
N ASP A 554 -7.82 5.29 13.71
CA ASP A 554 -7.76 5.99 12.42
C ASP A 554 -9.08 6.68 12.08
N TRP A 555 -10.21 6.00 12.30
CA TRP A 555 -11.54 6.57 12.05
C TRP A 555 -11.85 7.73 12.98
N ALA A 556 -11.51 7.61 14.27
CA ALA A 556 -11.67 8.69 15.23
C ALA A 556 -10.81 9.91 14.88
N GLN A 557 -9.54 9.68 14.53
CA GLN A 557 -8.62 10.72 14.08
C GLN A 557 -9.14 11.44 12.83
N GLN A 558 -9.66 10.71 11.83
CA GLN A 558 -10.26 11.31 10.63
C GLN A 558 -11.47 12.19 10.92
N ARG A 559 -12.20 11.94 12.01
CA ARG A 559 -13.31 12.79 12.46
C ARG A 559 -12.87 13.94 13.35
N GLY A 560 -11.58 14.01 13.73
CA GLY A 560 -11.07 14.96 14.71
C GLY A 560 -11.42 14.63 16.16
N ASP A 561 -11.86 13.40 16.45
CA ASP A 561 -12.13 12.94 17.81
C ASP A 561 -10.82 12.43 18.47
N ASN A 562 -9.98 13.39 18.87
CA ASN A 562 -8.65 13.12 19.41
C ASN A 562 -8.71 12.25 20.68
N ALA A 563 -9.72 12.43 21.53
CA ALA A 563 -9.87 11.67 22.77
C ALA A 563 -10.12 10.19 22.50
N VAL A 564 -11.04 9.86 21.57
CA VAL A 564 -11.29 8.47 21.18
C VAL A 564 -10.11 7.88 20.43
N ALA A 565 -9.46 8.64 19.54
CA ALA A 565 -8.28 8.17 18.82
C ALA A 565 -7.15 7.76 19.78
N LEU A 566 -6.82 8.61 20.76
CA LEU A 566 -5.81 8.29 21.77
C LEU A 566 -6.21 7.10 22.64
N ALA A 567 -7.49 6.95 22.99
CA ALA A 567 -7.96 5.80 23.78
C ALA A 567 -7.80 4.48 23.02
N GLU A 568 -8.16 4.45 21.73
CA GLU A 568 -8.02 3.26 20.89
C GLU A 568 -6.53 2.95 20.60
N TYR A 569 -5.67 3.95 20.35
CA TYR A 569 -4.22 3.71 20.23
C TYR A 569 -3.59 3.19 21.55
N ASN A 570 -4.00 3.69 22.71
CA ASN A 570 -3.56 3.14 23.99
C ASN A 570 -4.00 1.67 24.17
N ALA A 571 -5.16 1.27 23.63
CA ALA A 571 -5.60 -0.12 23.64
C ALA A 571 -4.74 -1.02 22.73
N VAL A 572 -4.20 -0.47 21.63
CA VAL A 572 -3.17 -1.14 20.83
C VAL A 572 -1.90 -1.34 21.66
N LEU A 573 -1.39 -0.25 22.26
CA LEU A 573 -0.15 -0.28 23.07
C LEU A 573 -0.26 -1.13 24.35
N ALA A 574 -1.47 -1.34 24.88
CA ALA A 574 -1.70 -2.25 25.99
C ALA A 574 -1.48 -3.72 25.60
N LYS A 575 -1.66 -4.08 24.32
CA LYS A 575 -1.39 -5.43 23.78
C LYS A 575 0.04 -5.53 23.26
N ASP A 576 0.53 -4.51 22.56
CA ASP A 576 1.90 -4.42 22.05
C ASP A 576 2.52 -3.05 22.38
N PRO A 577 3.29 -2.95 23.48
CA PRO A 577 3.92 -1.69 23.89
C PRO A 577 4.97 -1.14 22.93
N HIS A 578 5.32 -1.86 21.85
CA HIS A 578 6.33 -1.45 20.87
C HIS A 578 5.73 -1.34 19.46
N ASP A 579 4.41 -1.18 19.35
CA ASP A 579 3.73 -0.98 18.06
C ASP A 579 4.07 0.42 17.49
N ASP A 580 4.93 0.43 16.46
CA ASP A 580 5.41 1.64 15.80
C ASP A 580 4.28 2.50 15.20
N ASP A 581 3.25 1.86 14.64
CA ASP A 581 2.14 2.55 14.00
C ASP A 581 1.24 3.23 15.02
N ALA A 582 1.03 2.62 16.19
CA ALA A 582 0.30 3.21 17.30
C ALA A 582 1.05 4.40 17.90
N HIS A 583 2.36 4.30 18.14
CA HIS A 583 3.17 5.44 18.60
C HIS A 583 3.15 6.60 17.60
N LEU A 584 3.33 6.30 16.31
CA LEU A 584 3.30 7.30 15.25
C LEU A 584 1.91 7.93 15.07
N GLY A 585 0.83 7.13 15.14
CA GLY A 585 -0.55 7.61 15.12
C GLY A 585 -0.87 8.53 16.30
N MET A 586 -0.44 8.17 17.51
CA MET A 586 -0.55 9.07 18.67
C MET A 586 0.25 10.36 18.48
N ALA A 587 1.45 10.30 17.90
CA ALA A 587 2.24 11.49 17.60
C ALA A 587 1.51 12.42 16.60
N GLU A 588 0.85 11.87 15.58
CA GLU A 588 0.04 12.62 14.63
C GLU A 588 -1.17 13.29 15.29
N VAL A 589 -1.86 12.59 16.19
CA VAL A 589 -2.99 13.13 16.97
C VAL A 589 -2.52 14.26 17.88
N TYR A 590 -1.45 14.06 18.66
CA TYR A 590 -0.91 15.11 19.54
C TYR A 590 -0.40 16.32 18.76
N ALA A 591 0.23 16.12 17.61
CA ALA A 591 0.68 17.22 16.75
C ALA A 591 -0.51 18.00 16.17
N ALA A 592 -1.61 17.33 15.82
CA ALA A 592 -2.84 17.99 15.39
C ALA A 592 -3.54 18.77 16.52
N ASP A 593 -3.44 18.29 17.76
CA ASP A 593 -3.96 18.94 18.97
C ASP A 593 -3.08 20.10 19.49
N GLY A 594 -1.92 20.33 18.87
CA GLY A 594 -0.94 21.33 19.31
C GLY A 594 -0.10 20.92 20.53
N ASN A 595 -0.22 19.67 21.01
CA ASN A 595 0.55 19.15 22.12
C ASN A 595 1.93 18.64 21.65
N ALA A 596 2.84 19.58 21.43
CA ALA A 596 4.14 19.27 20.84
C ALA A 596 5.04 18.40 21.74
N LEU A 597 4.90 18.48 23.07
CA LEU A 597 5.68 17.68 24.00
C LEU A 597 5.28 16.21 23.92
N ALA A 598 3.98 15.92 23.99
CA ALA A 598 3.48 14.55 23.90
C ALA A 598 3.79 13.92 22.54
N ALA A 599 3.67 14.68 21.44
CA ALA A 599 4.03 14.21 20.12
C ALA A 599 5.51 13.79 20.03
N ARG A 600 6.44 14.62 20.54
CA ARG A 600 7.88 14.30 20.55
C ARG A 600 8.19 13.09 21.44
N GLN A 601 7.48 12.91 22.56
CA GLN A 601 7.64 11.73 23.41
C GLN A 601 7.25 10.42 22.70
N GLN A 602 6.18 10.46 21.91
CA GLN A 602 5.76 9.30 21.12
C GLN A 602 6.73 9.00 19.96
N LEU A 603 7.22 10.04 19.26
CA LEU A 603 8.25 9.87 18.22
C LEU A 603 9.55 9.27 18.78
N ALA A 604 9.89 9.54 20.04
CA ALA A 604 11.07 8.99 20.70
C ALA A 604 10.97 7.48 21.02
N GLN A 605 9.76 6.89 20.95
CA GLN A 605 9.58 5.45 21.12
C GLN A 605 9.87 4.66 19.83
N LEU A 606 9.94 5.34 18.68
CA LEU A 606 10.18 4.70 17.39
C LEU A 606 11.64 4.24 17.23
N PRO A 607 11.90 3.09 16.57
CA PRO A 607 13.22 2.49 16.40
C PRO A 607 14.21 3.40 15.66
N ALA A 608 15.51 3.08 15.63
CA ALA A 608 16.51 3.94 15.00
C ALA A 608 16.30 4.10 13.47
N GLU A 609 16.79 5.20 12.90
CA GLU A 609 16.51 5.64 11.52
C GLU A 609 16.76 4.58 10.44
N GLY A 610 17.80 3.74 10.59
CA GLY A 610 18.15 2.67 9.64
C GLY A 610 17.23 1.44 9.65
N GLU A 611 16.35 1.31 10.65
CA GLU A 611 15.39 0.20 10.77
C GLU A 611 13.97 0.58 10.28
N ARG A 612 13.73 1.86 9.96
CA ARG A 612 12.40 2.40 9.64
C ARG A 612 12.02 2.22 8.17
N SER A 613 10.76 1.87 7.91
CA SER A 613 10.20 1.87 6.54
C SER A 613 10.15 3.28 5.92
N LEU A 614 10.10 3.36 4.59
CA LEU A 614 9.95 4.63 3.87
C LEU A 614 8.70 5.42 4.33
N ASN A 615 7.57 4.73 4.51
CA ASN A 615 6.33 5.39 4.93
C ASN A 615 6.41 5.89 6.38
N THR A 616 7.07 5.14 7.27
CA THR A 616 7.35 5.58 8.65
C THR A 616 8.19 6.85 8.64
N GLN A 617 9.30 6.88 7.88
CA GLN A 617 10.16 8.07 7.76
C GLN A 617 9.39 9.28 7.19
N ARG A 618 8.56 9.06 6.15
CA ARG A 618 7.67 10.10 5.59
C ARG A 618 6.73 10.67 6.63
N ARG A 619 6.01 9.82 7.36
CA ARG A 619 5.05 10.23 8.40
C ARG A 619 5.74 10.99 9.53
N ILE A 620 6.93 10.56 9.97
CA ILE A 620 7.74 11.31 10.95
C ILE A 620 8.07 12.72 10.44
N ALA A 621 8.44 12.87 9.16
CA ALA A 621 8.70 14.18 8.58
C ALA A 621 7.43 15.06 8.58
N LEU A 622 6.27 14.50 8.25
CA LEU A 622 4.99 15.22 8.30
C LEU A 622 4.63 15.67 9.73
N VAL A 623 4.81 14.80 10.73
CA VAL A 623 4.60 15.16 12.13
C VAL A 623 5.58 16.26 12.56
N SER A 624 6.86 16.12 12.24
CA SER A 624 7.90 17.10 12.58
C SER A 624 7.58 18.48 12.02
N ALA A 625 7.08 18.57 10.78
CA ALA A 625 6.64 19.83 10.20
C ALA A 625 5.46 20.45 10.97
N LYS A 626 4.46 19.65 11.37
CA LYS A 626 3.35 20.13 12.22
C LYS A 626 3.82 20.65 13.57
N LEU A 627 4.94 20.14 14.08
CA LEU A 627 5.55 20.58 15.34
C LEU A 627 6.39 21.86 15.20
N GLY A 628 6.45 22.45 14.01
CA GLY A 628 7.24 23.64 13.70
C GLY A 628 8.68 23.35 13.25
N ASP A 629 9.09 22.08 13.19
CA ASP A 629 10.44 21.67 12.79
C ASP A 629 10.55 21.55 11.25
N THR A 630 10.08 22.58 10.53
CA THR A 630 9.90 22.56 9.06
C THR A 630 11.19 22.30 8.28
N ALA A 631 12.30 22.93 8.69
CA ALA A 631 13.60 22.73 8.06
C ALA A 631 14.10 21.27 8.21
N ALA A 632 13.88 20.65 9.37
CA ALA A 632 14.25 19.26 9.61
C ALA A 632 13.35 18.31 8.79
N ALA A 633 12.04 18.55 8.78
CA ALA A 633 11.09 17.80 7.97
C ALA A 633 11.44 17.85 6.47
N GLN A 634 11.85 19.02 5.98
CA GLN A 634 12.29 19.19 4.60
C GLN A 634 13.58 18.41 4.29
N GLN A 635 14.56 18.46 5.19
CA GLN A 635 15.81 17.69 5.03
C GLN A 635 15.52 16.19 4.97
N MET A 636 14.68 15.68 5.89
CA MET A 636 14.22 14.29 5.88
C MET A 636 13.54 13.95 4.55
N MET A 637 12.57 14.77 4.12
CA MET A 637 11.81 14.52 2.89
C MET A 637 12.69 14.55 1.63
N THR A 638 13.68 15.45 1.59
CA THR A 638 14.66 15.52 0.49
C THR A 638 15.55 14.28 0.45
N ALA A 639 15.95 13.75 1.61
CA ALA A 639 16.73 12.52 1.71
C ALA A 639 15.94 11.26 1.31
N LEU A 640 14.60 11.30 1.41
CA LEU A 640 13.72 10.19 1.01
C LEU A 640 13.54 10.06 -0.50
N ILE A 641 13.66 11.15 -1.27
CA ILE A 641 13.46 11.14 -2.74
C ILE A 641 14.36 10.10 -3.45
N PRO A 642 15.69 10.07 -3.27
CA PRO A 642 16.53 9.08 -3.94
C PRO A 642 16.23 7.65 -3.49
N GLN A 643 15.85 7.44 -2.22
CA GLN A 643 15.47 6.12 -1.71
C GLN A 643 14.17 5.63 -2.37
N ALA A 644 13.15 6.50 -2.47
CA ALA A 644 11.90 6.19 -3.15
C ALA A 644 12.11 5.90 -4.64
N LYS A 645 12.99 6.64 -5.31
CA LYS A 645 13.33 6.42 -6.74
C LYS A 645 14.11 5.15 -7.00
N ALA A 646 14.84 4.64 -6.01
CA ALA A 646 15.61 3.39 -6.13
C ALA A 646 14.73 2.13 -5.98
N GLN A 647 13.51 2.27 -5.44
CA GLN A 647 12.57 1.17 -5.26
C GLN A 647 11.58 1.07 -6.43
N PRO A 648 10.99 -0.12 -6.70
CA PRO A 648 9.94 -0.27 -7.70
C PRO A 648 8.72 0.63 -7.40
N PRO A 649 7.98 1.10 -8.44
CA PRO A 649 6.74 1.86 -8.28
C PRO A 649 5.75 1.20 -7.32
N SER A 650 5.35 1.93 -6.30
CA SER A 650 4.44 1.48 -5.24
C SER A 650 3.68 2.66 -4.64
N MET A 651 2.64 2.35 -3.86
CA MET A 651 1.88 3.36 -3.12
C MET A 651 2.78 4.19 -2.18
N ASP A 652 3.70 3.55 -1.46
CA ASP A 652 4.61 4.21 -0.53
C ASP A 652 5.57 5.17 -1.25
N THR A 653 6.21 4.71 -2.33
CA THR A 653 7.13 5.54 -3.11
C THR A 653 6.42 6.75 -3.73
N ALA A 654 5.18 6.56 -4.19
CA ALA A 654 4.34 7.63 -4.71
C ALA A 654 3.94 8.65 -3.64
N MET A 655 3.54 8.21 -2.45
CA MET A 655 3.19 9.09 -1.34
C MET A 655 4.39 9.92 -0.84
N VAL A 656 5.59 9.31 -0.80
CA VAL A 656 6.84 10.02 -0.51
C VAL A 656 7.09 11.11 -1.55
N LEU A 657 7.05 10.77 -2.84
CA LEU A 657 7.34 11.73 -3.91
C LEU A 657 6.31 12.86 -3.97
N ARG A 658 5.01 12.55 -3.80
CA ARG A 658 3.95 13.56 -3.75
C ARG A 658 4.19 14.56 -2.62
N ASP A 659 4.42 14.09 -1.42
CA ASP A 659 4.59 14.98 -0.27
C ASP A 659 5.94 15.73 -0.34
N ALA A 660 6.99 15.09 -0.85
CA ALA A 660 8.25 15.76 -1.15
C ALA A 660 8.09 16.91 -2.13
N ALA A 661 7.29 16.74 -3.19
CA ALA A 661 6.97 17.80 -4.13
C ALA A 661 6.23 18.96 -3.43
N ARG A 662 5.29 18.68 -2.52
CA ARG A 662 4.60 19.72 -1.72
C ARG A 662 5.60 20.53 -0.88
N TYR A 663 6.54 19.88 -0.20
CA TYR A 663 7.59 20.60 0.56
C TYR A 663 8.52 21.41 -0.34
N GLN A 664 8.94 20.85 -1.48
CA GLN A 664 9.75 21.59 -2.45
C GLN A 664 9.03 22.86 -2.94
N ALA A 665 7.72 22.79 -3.17
CA ALA A 665 6.93 23.96 -3.55
C ALA A 665 6.88 25.01 -2.42
N GLN A 666 6.64 24.58 -1.18
CA GLN A 666 6.60 25.45 -0.01
C GLN A 666 7.94 26.14 0.29
N ASP A 667 9.05 25.48 0.01
CA ASP A 667 10.41 26.04 0.15
C ASP A 667 10.82 26.96 -1.02
N GLY A 668 9.89 27.34 -1.88
CA GLY A 668 10.18 28.22 -3.03
C GLY A 668 10.92 27.53 -4.17
N ASN A 669 10.89 26.19 -4.24
CA ASN A 669 11.44 25.37 -5.32
C ASN A 669 10.34 24.69 -6.19
N PRO A 670 9.32 25.42 -6.70
CA PRO A 670 8.17 24.82 -7.38
C PRO A 670 8.53 24.15 -8.71
N LYS A 671 9.60 24.58 -9.39
CA LYS A 671 10.10 23.90 -10.61
C LYS A 671 10.59 22.49 -10.30
N GLN A 672 11.33 22.33 -9.19
CA GLN A 672 11.80 21.03 -8.74
C GLN A 672 10.61 20.16 -8.28
N ALA A 673 9.62 20.76 -7.61
CA ALA A 673 8.40 20.09 -7.22
C ALA A 673 7.64 19.51 -8.44
N LEU A 674 7.51 20.27 -9.53
CA LEU A 674 6.91 19.76 -10.77
C LEU A 674 7.70 18.57 -11.35
N GLU A 675 9.03 18.60 -11.31
CA GLU A 675 9.85 17.45 -11.71
C GLU A 675 9.64 16.23 -10.80
N THR A 676 9.49 16.43 -9.49
CA THR A 676 9.16 15.36 -8.54
C THR A 676 7.75 14.82 -8.76
N TYR A 677 6.78 15.65 -9.14
CA TYR A 677 5.43 15.17 -9.52
C TYR A 677 5.45 14.30 -10.78
N LYS A 678 6.33 14.57 -11.75
CA LYS A 678 6.52 13.68 -12.91
C LYS A 678 6.97 12.28 -12.48
N ASP A 679 7.83 12.21 -11.46
CA ASP A 679 8.27 10.93 -10.87
C ASP A 679 7.14 10.29 -10.05
N ALA A 680 6.39 11.09 -9.29
CA ALA A 680 5.23 10.63 -8.51
C ALA A 680 4.15 10.02 -9.41
N MET A 681 3.92 10.56 -10.62
CA MET A 681 3.00 9.97 -11.60
C MET A 681 3.44 8.58 -12.08
N VAL A 682 4.75 8.33 -12.19
CA VAL A 682 5.27 6.99 -12.52
C VAL A 682 5.11 6.05 -11.33
N ALA A 683 5.51 6.50 -10.14
CA ALA A 683 5.39 5.72 -8.91
C ALA A 683 3.93 5.34 -8.58
N ALA A 684 3.00 6.28 -8.76
CA ALA A 684 1.57 6.09 -8.57
C ALA A 684 0.91 5.31 -9.71
N GLN A 685 1.66 4.93 -10.75
CA GLN A 685 1.15 4.23 -11.94
C GLN A 685 0.03 5.01 -12.65
N VAL A 686 0.14 6.34 -12.68
CA VAL A 686 -0.64 7.21 -13.58
C VAL A 686 -0.14 7.03 -15.01
N THR A 687 1.16 6.82 -15.20
CA THR A 687 1.81 6.54 -16.48
C THR A 687 2.97 5.55 -16.29
N PRO A 688 3.24 4.63 -17.24
CA PRO A 688 4.40 3.74 -17.15
C PRO A 688 5.74 4.44 -17.44
N THR A 689 5.70 5.59 -18.10
CA THR A 689 6.90 6.35 -18.51
C THR A 689 6.85 7.77 -17.97
N ARG A 690 8.01 8.27 -17.56
CA ARG A 690 8.14 9.65 -17.07
C ARG A 690 7.86 10.64 -18.21
N PRO A 691 6.93 11.60 -18.04
CA PRO A 691 6.68 12.60 -19.06
C PRO A 691 7.88 13.53 -19.21
N VAL A 692 8.29 13.80 -20.45
CA VAL A 692 9.47 14.61 -20.78
C VAL A 692 9.13 16.05 -21.15
N ASP A 693 7.89 16.29 -21.59
CA ASP A 693 7.38 17.59 -22.01
C ASP A 693 6.13 17.99 -21.20
N ASN A 694 5.80 19.29 -21.24
CA ASN A 694 4.69 19.88 -20.49
C ASN A 694 3.32 19.42 -20.97
N ASP A 695 3.15 19.18 -22.27
CA ASP A 695 1.86 18.79 -22.83
C ASP A 695 1.49 17.38 -22.40
N THR A 696 2.44 16.44 -22.48
CA THR A 696 2.27 15.08 -21.95
C THR A 696 2.02 15.11 -20.44
N PHE A 697 2.82 15.89 -19.68
CA PHE A 697 2.68 16.01 -18.24
C PHE A 697 1.31 16.57 -17.82
N THR A 698 0.91 17.71 -18.37
CA THR A 698 -0.38 18.35 -18.03
C THR A 698 -1.56 17.53 -18.53
N ARG A 699 -1.47 16.85 -19.68
CA ARG A 699 -2.51 15.90 -20.13
C ARG A 699 -2.73 14.75 -19.14
N LEU A 700 -1.68 14.27 -18.49
CA LEU A 700 -1.77 13.26 -17.44
C LEU A 700 -2.41 13.78 -16.15
N THR A 701 -2.58 15.10 -15.97
CA THR A 701 -3.31 15.66 -14.81
C THR A 701 -4.83 15.64 -14.96
N ARG A 702 -5.36 15.30 -16.15
CA ARG A 702 -6.82 15.19 -16.34
C ARG A 702 -7.42 14.17 -15.37
N ASN A 703 -8.56 14.52 -14.80
CA ASN A 703 -9.28 13.65 -13.89
C ASN A 703 -9.65 12.31 -14.56
N ASP A 704 -9.63 11.23 -13.79
CA ASP A 704 -10.14 9.92 -14.20
C ASP A 704 -11.04 9.38 -13.08
N GLU A 705 -12.27 8.98 -13.45
CA GLU A 705 -13.25 8.44 -12.50
C GLU A 705 -12.81 7.11 -11.89
N LYS A 706 -11.91 6.38 -12.58
CA LYS A 706 -11.37 5.09 -12.13
C LYS A 706 -10.18 5.23 -11.18
N ASP A 707 -9.67 6.45 -11.00
CA ASP A 707 -8.54 6.69 -10.11
C ASP A 707 -8.93 6.44 -8.64
N ASP A 708 -8.03 5.78 -7.92
CA ASP A 708 -8.03 5.80 -6.46
C ASP A 708 -7.67 7.21 -5.93
N TRP A 709 -7.74 7.36 -4.61
CA TRP A 709 -7.47 8.63 -3.93
C TRP A 709 -6.04 9.16 -4.18
N LEU A 710 -5.05 8.27 -4.34
CA LEU A 710 -3.65 8.64 -4.48
C LEU A 710 -3.38 9.15 -5.88
N LYS A 711 -3.82 8.43 -6.93
CA LYS A 711 -3.72 8.89 -8.32
C LYS A 711 -4.44 10.21 -8.50
N ARG A 712 -5.66 10.32 -7.99
CA ARG A 712 -6.45 11.56 -8.04
C ARG A 712 -5.73 12.71 -7.35
N GLY A 713 -5.17 12.46 -6.16
CA GLY A 713 -4.39 13.46 -5.42
C GLY A 713 -3.13 13.92 -6.17
N VAL A 714 -2.34 12.98 -6.71
CA VAL A 714 -1.14 13.30 -7.50
C VAL A 714 -1.49 14.14 -8.73
N ARG A 715 -2.57 13.81 -9.44
CA ARG A 715 -3.04 14.59 -10.59
C ARG A 715 -3.48 16.00 -10.20
N SER A 716 -4.30 16.12 -9.15
CA SER A 716 -4.80 17.42 -8.67
C SER A 716 -3.65 18.31 -8.21
N ASP A 717 -2.80 17.82 -7.30
CA ASP A 717 -1.70 18.62 -6.76
C ASP A 717 -0.74 19.09 -7.87
N ALA A 718 -0.46 18.21 -8.84
CA ALA A 718 0.37 18.54 -9.99
C ALA A 718 -0.30 19.59 -10.91
N ALA A 719 -1.61 19.46 -11.17
CA ALA A 719 -2.39 20.43 -11.93
C ALA A 719 -2.40 21.80 -11.25
N ASP A 720 -2.67 21.83 -9.95
CA ASP A 720 -2.80 23.04 -9.15
C ASP A 720 -1.47 23.79 -9.12
N LEU A 721 -0.37 23.09 -8.80
CA LEU A 721 0.96 23.70 -8.82
C LEU A 721 1.35 24.17 -10.23
N TYR A 722 1.06 23.39 -11.27
CA TYR A 722 1.40 23.80 -12.64
C TYR A 722 0.65 25.07 -13.06
N ARG A 723 -0.66 25.12 -12.80
CA ARG A 723 -1.51 26.30 -13.08
C ARG A 723 -1.09 27.50 -12.24
N GLN A 724 -0.70 27.30 -10.99
CA GLN A 724 -0.18 28.34 -10.13
C GLN A 724 1.12 28.93 -10.68
N GLN A 725 2.00 28.10 -11.26
CA GLN A 725 3.30 28.51 -11.82
C GLN A 725 3.23 29.09 -13.23
N ASP A 726 2.13 28.91 -13.97
CA ASP A 726 2.03 29.37 -15.35
C ASP A 726 1.88 30.89 -15.47
N LEU A 727 2.46 31.48 -16.51
CA LEU A 727 2.25 32.88 -16.86
C LEU A 727 1.09 32.96 -17.85
N ASN A 728 0.02 33.64 -17.46
CA ASN A 728 -1.15 33.84 -18.32
C ASN A 728 -1.26 35.30 -18.75
N VAL A 729 -1.63 35.51 -20.02
CA VAL A 729 -2.00 36.83 -20.55
C VAL A 729 -3.39 36.72 -21.14
N THR A 730 -4.34 37.53 -20.64
CA THR A 730 -5.72 37.54 -21.12
C THR A 730 -6.05 38.91 -21.69
N LEU A 731 -6.58 38.93 -22.91
CA LEU A 731 -7.20 40.11 -23.53
C LEU A 731 -8.69 39.83 -23.70
N GLN A 732 -9.53 40.68 -23.11
CA GLN A 732 -10.99 40.56 -23.20
C GLN A 732 -11.60 41.89 -23.65
N HIS A 733 -12.64 41.83 -24.46
CA HIS A 733 -13.52 42.96 -24.74
C HIS A 733 -14.91 42.62 -24.22
N ASP A 734 -15.51 43.54 -23.48
CA ASP A 734 -16.87 43.45 -22.96
C ASP A 734 -17.69 44.64 -23.45
N TYR A 735 -18.81 44.35 -24.10
CA TYR A 735 -19.84 45.31 -24.45
C TYR A 735 -20.99 45.16 -23.46
N TRP A 736 -21.31 46.24 -22.76
CA TRP A 736 -22.30 46.21 -21.70
C TRP A 736 -23.13 47.48 -21.66
N GLY A 737 -24.29 47.42 -21.03
CA GLY A 737 -25.16 48.59 -20.95
C GLY A 737 -26.57 48.28 -20.51
N SER A 738 -27.38 49.34 -20.50
CA SER A 738 -28.78 49.32 -20.11
C SER A 738 -29.54 50.40 -20.87
N SER A 739 -30.82 50.14 -21.18
CA SER A 739 -31.67 51.14 -21.82
C SER A 739 -32.10 52.20 -20.80
N GLY A 740 -32.27 53.44 -21.27
CA GLY A 740 -32.72 54.52 -20.41
C GLY A 740 -32.99 55.80 -21.18
N THR A 741 -32.76 56.95 -20.53
CA THR A 741 -32.95 58.27 -21.12
C THR A 741 -31.63 58.83 -21.64
N GLY A 742 -31.64 59.26 -22.90
CA GLY A 742 -30.48 59.90 -23.54
C GLY A 742 -29.95 61.11 -22.75
N GLY A 743 -28.63 61.13 -22.58
CA GLY A 743 -27.86 62.11 -21.81
C GLY A 743 -27.36 61.58 -20.47
N TYR A 744 -27.98 60.57 -19.86
CA TYR A 744 -27.55 60.12 -18.53
C TYR A 744 -27.84 58.66 -18.15
N SER A 745 -28.78 57.98 -18.81
CA SER A 745 -29.13 56.58 -18.47
C SER A 745 -29.34 55.65 -19.66
N ASP A 746 -29.32 56.13 -20.91
CA ASP A 746 -29.24 55.26 -22.10
C ASP A 746 -27.79 54.82 -22.31
N LEU A 747 -27.36 53.82 -21.54
CA LEU A 747 -25.96 53.45 -21.40
C LEU A 747 -25.54 52.41 -22.43
N LYS A 748 -24.51 52.75 -23.21
CA LYS A 748 -23.73 51.83 -24.04
C LYS A 748 -22.26 51.97 -23.66
N ALA A 749 -21.68 50.90 -23.16
CA ALA A 749 -20.33 50.90 -22.64
C ALA A 749 -19.48 49.78 -23.25
N HIS A 750 -18.20 50.07 -23.36
CA HIS A 750 -17.18 49.15 -23.82
C HIS A 750 -16.04 49.12 -22.81
N THR A 751 -15.63 47.94 -22.42
CA THR A 751 -14.47 47.72 -21.55
C THR A 751 -13.51 46.76 -22.23
N THR A 752 -12.32 47.26 -22.58
CA THR A 752 -11.22 46.40 -23.08
C THR A 752 -10.22 46.16 -21.98
N MET A 753 -9.97 44.90 -21.70
CA MET A 753 -9.35 44.40 -20.49
C MET A 753 -8.10 43.63 -20.84
N PHE A 754 -6.96 44.08 -20.32
CA PHE A 754 -5.69 43.39 -20.44
C PHE A 754 -5.21 42.96 -19.06
N GLN A 755 -4.98 41.66 -18.87
CA GLN A 755 -4.49 41.11 -17.60
C GLN A 755 -3.30 40.19 -17.84
N VAL A 756 -2.27 40.33 -17.00
CA VAL A 756 -1.16 39.39 -16.89
C VAL A 756 -1.19 38.78 -15.49
N ASP A 757 -1.25 37.45 -15.41
CA ASP A 757 -1.20 36.69 -14.16
C ASP A 757 0.10 35.89 -14.09
N ALA A 758 0.85 36.01 -13.00
CA ALA A 758 2.15 35.37 -12.80
C ALA A 758 2.27 34.76 -11.40
N PRO A 759 3.07 33.69 -11.20
CA PRO A 759 3.35 33.17 -9.87
C PRO A 759 4.10 34.18 -9.01
N LEU A 760 3.70 34.29 -7.74
CA LEU A 760 4.46 34.99 -6.70
C LEU A 760 4.20 34.29 -5.36
N ALA A 761 5.27 33.80 -4.72
CA ALA A 761 5.19 32.95 -3.54
C ALA A 761 4.26 31.73 -3.77
N ASP A 762 3.34 31.48 -2.84
CA ASP A 762 2.33 30.42 -2.89
C ASP A 762 1.03 30.84 -3.61
N GLY A 763 1.00 32.03 -4.21
CA GLY A 763 -0.16 32.56 -4.92
C GLY A 763 0.16 33.03 -6.34
N ARG A 764 -0.74 33.86 -6.87
CA ARG A 764 -0.61 34.51 -8.18
C ARG A 764 -0.78 36.01 -8.02
N MET A 765 0.20 36.76 -8.50
CA MET A 765 0.05 38.19 -8.73
C MET A 765 -0.62 38.44 -10.08
N PHE A 766 -1.36 39.54 -10.18
CA PHE A 766 -1.88 40.01 -11.46
C PHE A 766 -1.57 41.49 -11.66
N PHE A 767 -1.40 41.88 -12.91
CA PHE A 767 -1.44 43.27 -13.36
C PHE A 767 -2.59 43.42 -14.36
N ARG A 768 -3.38 44.48 -14.20
CA ARG A 768 -4.63 44.72 -14.92
C ARG A 768 -4.67 46.12 -15.50
N SER A 769 -5.20 46.25 -16.71
CA SER A 769 -5.59 47.53 -17.32
C SER A 769 -6.96 47.40 -17.96
N ASP A 770 -7.85 48.37 -17.70
CA ASP A 770 -9.18 48.44 -18.30
C ASP A 770 -9.32 49.78 -19.02
N LEU A 771 -9.53 49.71 -20.34
CA LEU A 771 -9.92 50.85 -21.16
C LEU A 771 -11.44 50.89 -21.22
N VAL A 772 -12.03 51.88 -20.57
CA VAL A 772 -13.47 52.04 -20.43
C VAL A 772 -13.95 53.20 -21.27
N ASN A 773 -14.98 52.98 -22.07
CA ASN A 773 -15.72 54.02 -22.78
C ASN A 773 -17.20 53.87 -22.43
N MET A 774 -17.84 54.95 -21.98
CA MET A 774 -19.26 54.98 -21.63
C MET A 774 -19.96 56.10 -22.39
N ASP A 775 -21.00 55.74 -23.13
CA ASP A 775 -21.88 56.67 -23.84
C ASP A 775 -23.27 56.58 -23.19
N ALA A 776 -23.76 57.71 -22.67
CA ALA A 776 -25.08 57.82 -22.03
C ALA A 776 -26.15 58.42 -22.97
N GLY A 777 -25.82 58.60 -24.25
CA GLY A 777 -26.68 59.15 -25.29
C GLY A 777 -26.76 60.68 -25.30
N SER A 778 -27.77 61.20 -25.99
CA SER A 778 -27.99 62.65 -26.11
C SER A 778 -29.32 63.09 -25.54
N PHE A 779 -29.36 64.25 -24.88
CA PHE A 779 -30.59 64.88 -24.40
C PHE A 779 -31.50 65.24 -25.58
N SER A 780 -32.79 64.90 -25.49
CA SER A 780 -33.79 65.40 -26.44
C SER A 780 -34.04 66.89 -26.21
N THR A 781 -33.86 67.70 -27.27
CA THR A 781 -34.05 69.15 -27.25
C THR A 781 -35.41 69.58 -27.79
N ASP A 782 -35.84 70.78 -27.40
CA ASP A 782 -36.97 71.48 -27.99
C ASP A 782 -36.57 72.24 -29.27
N LYS A 783 -37.51 73.04 -29.82
CA LYS A 783 -37.28 73.82 -31.04
C LYS A 783 -36.21 74.91 -30.93
N ASN A 784 -35.80 75.25 -29.70
CA ASN A 784 -34.78 76.26 -29.41
C ASN A 784 -33.43 75.63 -29.04
N ASP A 785 -33.24 74.32 -29.33
CA ASP A 785 -32.07 73.54 -28.93
C ASP A 785 -31.83 73.53 -27.40
N GLN A 786 -32.90 73.71 -26.62
CA GLN A 786 -32.86 73.64 -25.16
C GLN A 786 -33.41 72.31 -24.66
N TYR A 787 -32.93 71.85 -23.51
CA TYR A 787 -33.44 70.67 -22.84
C TYR A 787 -33.71 70.96 -21.37
N LYS A 788 -34.87 70.48 -20.90
CA LYS A 788 -35.27 70.55 -19.49
C LYS A 788 -35.51 69.14 -18.98
N LYS A 789 -34.57 68.64 -18.16
CA LYS A 789 -34.51 67.25 -17.70
C LYS A 789 -34.14 67.23 -16.22
N GLN A 790 -34.54 66.17 -15.51
CA GLN A 790 -34.13 65.90 -14.12
C GLN A 790 -32.67 65.41 -14.06
N TRP A 791 -31.77 66.24 -14.57
CA TRP A 791 -30.34 66.00 -14.65
C TRP A 791 -29.60 67.29 -14.33
N GLY A 792 -28.52 67.23 -13.54
CA GLY A 792 -27.79 68.41 -13.08
C GLY A 792 -28.75 69.44 -12.47
N THR A 793 -28.65 70.70 -12.88
CA THR A 793 -29.60 71.77 -12.51
C THR A 793 -30.61 72.13 -13.62
N CYS A 794 -30.74 71.29 -14.65
CA CYS A 794 -31.53 71.54 -15.85
C CYS A 794 -33.07 71.49 -15.67
N ASP A 795 -33.56 71.13 -14.49
CA ASP A 795 -34.99 71.20 -14.15
C ASP A 795 -35.37 72.54 -13.50
N LEU A 796 -34.38 73.21 -12.90
CA LEU A 796 -34.55 74.54 -12.30
C LEU A 796 -34.69 75.60 -13.41
N SER A 797 -33.83 75.53 -14.41
CA SER A 797 -33.82 76.35 -15.64
C SER A 797 -33.47 75.47 -16.85
N ALA A 798 -33.93 75.83 -18.05
CA ALA A 798 -33.61 75.05 -19.25
C ALA A 798 -32.12 75.14 -19.59
N CYS A 799 -31.52 73.99 -19.88
CA CYS A 799 -30.13 73.86 -20.30
C CYS A 799 -30.00 73.94 -21.82
N SER A 800 -28.82 74.32 -22.31
CA SER A 800 -28.49 74.42 -23.74
C SER A 800 -27.02 74.09 -23.98
N GLY A 801 -26.62 73.82 -25.22
CA GLY A 801 -25.22 73.54 -25.56
C GLY A 801 -24.93 72.04 -25.64
N SER A 802 -24.03 71.51 -24.80
CA SER A 802 -23.67 70.08 -24.86
C SER A 802 -24.89 69.19 -24.61
N THR A 803 -25.29 68.44 -25.63
CA THR A 803 -26.43 67.51 -25.59
C THR A 803 -25.98 66.07 -25.45
N HIS A 804 -24.82 65.71 -25.99
CA HIS A 804 -24.26 64.36 -25.95
C HIS A 804 -23.39 64.17 -24.70
N GLN A 805 -23.54 63.03 -24.03
CA GLN A 805 -22.83 62.74 -22.78
C GLN A 805 -22.12 61.40 -22.92
N SER A 806 -20.79 61.47 -22.93
CA SER A 806 -19.91 60.30 -22.98
C SER A 806 -18.62 60.61 -22.24
N ASP A 807 -17.96 59.58 -21.73
CA ASP A 807 -16.65 59.71 -21.11
C ASP A 807 -15.81 58.45 -21.36
N SER A 808 -14.48 58.60 -21.33
CA SER A 808 -13.56 57.49 -21.55
C SER A 808 -12.32 57.62 -20.69
N GLY A 809 -11.77 56.50 -20.24
CA GLY A 809 -10.57 56.50 -19.42
C GLY A 809 -9.92 55.12 -19.30
N ALA A 810 -8.74 55.11 -18.68
CA ALA A 810 -7.97 53.89 -18.43
C ALA A 810 -7.75 53.69 -16.92
N SER A 811 -8.17 52.55 -16.37
CA SER A 811 -7.79 52.16 -15.01
C SER A 811 -6.65 51.15 -15.02
N VAL A 812 -5.84 51.17 -13.97
CA VAL A 812 -4.82 50.15 -13.72
C VAL A 812 -5.02 49.53 -12.34
N ALA A 813 -4.71 48.25 -12.21
CA ALA A 813 -4.71 47.57 -10.93
C ALA A 813 -3.59 46.54 -10.83
N ILE A 814 -3.12 46.33 -9.61
CA ILE A 814 -2.22 45.24 -9.24
C ILE A 814 -2.79 44.53 -8.04
N GLY A 815 -2.63 43.22 -7.97
CA GLY A 815 -3.03 42.46 -6.80
C GLY A 815 -2.39 41.09 -6.75
N TRP A 816 -2.74 40.35 -5.72
CA TRP A 816 -2.22 39.03 -5.44
C TRP A 816 -3.28 38.19 -4.72
N LYS A 817 -3.36 36.91 -5.08
CA LYS A 817 -4.27 35.96 -4.46
C LYS A 817 -3.63 34.58 -4.25
N ASN A 818 -3.93 33.96 -3.12
CA ASN A 818 -3.80 32.52 -2.88
C ASN A 818 -5.12 32.00 -2.27
N ASP A 819 -5.11 30.80 -1.69
CA ASP A 819 -6.32 30.20 -1.11
C ASP A 819 -6.81 30.92 0.17
N THR A 820 -5.93 31.67 0.85
CA THR A 820 -6.23 32.33 2.13
C THR A 820 -6.49 33.83 1.96
N TRP A 821 -5.71 34.51 1.14
CA TRP A 821 -5.67 35.95 1.03
C TRP A 821 -5.89 36.36 -0.41
N ASN A 822 -6.67 37.41 -0.61
CA ASN A 822 -6.77 38.09 -1.90
C ASN A 822 -6.81 39.60 -1.66
N ALA A 823 -5.86 40.31 -2.28
CA ALA A 823 -5.64 41.73 -2.10
C ALA A 823 -5.38 42.41 -3.45
N ASP A 824 -5.94 43.61 -3.61
CA ASP A 824 -5.74 44.42 -4.80
C ASP A 824 -5.78 45.92 -4.51
N ILE A 825 -5.08 46.68 -5.33
CA ILE A 825 -5.13 48.14 -5.37
C ILE A 825 -5.07 48.62 -6.82
N GLY A 826 -5.87 49.63 -7.13
CA GLY A 826 -5.96 50.18 -8.46
C GLY A 826 -6.65 51.53 -8.49
N THR A 827 -7.06 51.95 -9.67
CA THR A 827 -7.74 53.23 -9.88
C THR A 827 -9.09 53.01 -10.54
N THR A 828 -9.98 53.99 -10.43
CA THR A 828 -11.05 54.16 -11.43
C THR A 828 -10.45 54.71 -12.75
N PRO A 829 -11.19 54.71 -13.87
CA PRO A 829 -10.65 55.10 -15.16
C PRO A 829 -10.12 56.54 -15.18
N MET A 830 -8.80 56.68 -15.37
CA MET A 830 -8.14 57.98 -15.54
C MET A 830 -8.54 58.56 -16.90
N GLY A 831 -9.21 59.71 -16.89
CA GLY A 831 -9.88 60.30 -18.04
C GLY A 831 -11.29 60.75 -17.70
N PHE A 832 -11.94 60.02 -16.78
CA PHE A 832 -13.24 60.41 -16.23
C PHE A 832 -13.17 61.68 -15.38
N ASN A 833 -14.32 62.34 -15.22
CA ASN A 833 -14.45 63.53 -14.39
C ASN A 833 -14.03 63.34 -12.91
N VAL A 834 -14.24 62.15 -12.33
CA VAL A 834 -13.92 61.81 -10.94
C VAL A 834 -13.11 60.52 -10.89
N VAL A 835 -11.85 60.65 -10.49
CA VAL A 835 -10.87 59.55 -10.41
C VAL A 835 -10.48 59.29 -8.96
N ASP A 836 -10.47 58.01 -8.56
CA ASP A 836 -10.11 57.58 -7.21
C ASP A 836 -9.21 56.34 -7.23
N VAL A 837 -8.43 56.18 -6.16
CA VAL A 837 -7.80 54.90 -5.81
C VAL A 837 -8.84 53.97 -5.17
N VAL A 838 -8.89 52.73 -5.62
CA VAL A 838 -9.82 51.68 -5.19
C VAL A 838 -9.03 50.41 -4.85
N GLY A 839 -9.66 49.44 -4.18
CA GLY A 839 -8.97 48.21 -3.79
C GLY A 839 -9.80 47.33 -2.85
N GLY A 840 -9.24 46.18 -2.51
CA GLY A 840 -9.85 45.22 -1.60
C GLY A 840 -8.83 44.37 -0.87
N LEU A 841 -9.22 43.86 0.29
CA LEU A 841 -8.50 42.84 1.03
C LEU A 841 -9.52 41.82 1.55
N SER A 842 -9.24 40.54 1.35
CA SER A 842 -10.05 39.44 1.83
C SER A 842 -9.21 38.35 2.47
N TYR A 843 -9.78 37.71 3.48
CA TYR A 843 -9.22 36.58 4.21
C TYR A 843 -10.24 35.45 4.24
N SER A 844 -9.85 34.26 3.82
CA SER A 844 -10.64 33.03 3.79
C SER A 844 -10.01 31.96 4.68
N SER A 845 -10.83 31.27 5.47
CA SER A 845 -10.43 30.12 6.27
C SER A 845 -11.63 29.24 6.59
N ASP A 846 -11.41 28.13 7.28
CA ASP A 846 -12.42 27.15 7.63
C ASP A 846 -12.46 26.93 9.15
N VAL A 847 -13.67 26.89 9.72
CA VAL A 847 -13.92 26.45 11.11
C VAL A 847 -14.68 25.13 11.06
N GLY A 848 -13.93 24.03 11.09
CA GLY A 848 -14.48 22.70 10.85
C GLY A 848 -15.07 22.60 9.43
N PRO A 849 -16.34 22.21 9.26
CA PRO A 849 -16.98 22.12 7.94
C PRO A 849 -17.53 23.46 7.41
N LEU A 850 -17.36 24.57 8.14
CA LEU A 850 -17.87 25.88 7.77
C LEU A 850 -16.73 26.77 7.25
N GLY A 851 -16.73 27.04 5.96
CA GLY A 851 -15.86 28.04 5.35
C GLY A 851 -16.36 29.45 5.63
N TYR A 852 -15.44 30.39 5.80
CA TYR A 852 -15.76 31.81 5.93
C TYR A 852 -14.77 32.70 5.18
N THR A 853 -15.28 33.81 4.65
CA THR A 853 -14.47 34.88 4.05
C THR A 853 -14.87 36.21 4.65
N VAL A 854 -13.89 36.96 5.16
CA VAL A 854 -14.08 38.35 5.60
C VAL A 854 -13.37 39.26 4.60
N ASN A 855 -14.03 40.34 4.18
CA ASN A 855 -13.44 41.32 3.28
C ASN A 855 -13.65 42.76 3.74
N ALA A 856 -12.75 43.63 3.30
CA ALA A 856 -12.88 45.08 3.32
C ALA A 856 -12.51 45.62 1.93
N HIS A 857 -13.26 46.62 1.45
CA HIS A 857 -13.08 47.11 0.09
C HIS A 857 -13.47 48.58 -0.07
N ARG A 858 -12.90 49.20 -1.11
CA ARG A 858 -13.34 50.46 -1.70
C ARG A 858 -13.56 50.22 -3.19
N ARG A 859 -14.81 50.24 -3.66
CA ARG A 859 -15.18 49.93 -5.04
C ARG A 859 -16.03 51.03 -5.67
N PRO A 860 -15.92 51.29 -6.99
CA PRO A 860 -16.81 52.23 -7.66
C PRO A 860 -18.22 51.63 -7.85
N ILE A 861 -19.20 52.49 -8.09
CA ILE A 861 -20.52 52.06 -8.58
C ILE A 861 -20.58 52.30 -10.09
N SER A 862 -20.57 51.23 -10.88
CA SER A 862 -20.40 51.25 -12.35
C SER A 862 -21.70 51.37 -13.15
N SER A 863 -22.87 51.34 -12.50
CA SER A 863 -24.18 51.18 -13.15
C SER A 863 -24.61 52.36 -14.05
N SER A 864 -23.96 53.52 -13.93
CA SER A 864 -24.23 54.69 -14.78
C SER A 864 -22.98 55.54 -14.95
N LEU A 865 -22.96 56.39 -15.98
CA LEU A 865 -21.86 57.33 -16.21
C LEU A 865 -21.65 58.27 -15.01
N LEU A 866 -22.76 58.78 -14.43
CA LEU A 866 -22.72 59.64 -13.26
C LEU A 866 -22.15 58.92 -12.03
N ALA A 867 -22.63 57.71 -11.73
CA ALA A 867 -22.19 56.95 -10.56
C ALA A 867 -20.71 56.53 -10.70
N PHE A 868 -20.27 56.16 -11.90
CA PHE A 868 -18.92 55.63 -12.09
C PHE A 868 -17.87 56.74 -12.20
N GLY A 869 -17.99 57.57 -13.24
CA GLY A 869 -17.02 58.58 -13.63
C GLY A 869 -17.40 60.00 -13.25
N GLY A 870 -18.67 60.24 -12.92
CA GLY A 870 -19.19 61.59 -12.68
C GLY A 870 -19.50 62.36 -13.97
N GLN A 871 -20.36 63.36 -13.86
CA GLN A 871 -20.70 64.27 -14.94
C GLN A 871 -20.48 65.73 -14.50
N LYS A 872 -20.45 66.65 -15.46
CA LYS A 872 -20.33 68.09 -15.22
C LYS A 872 -21.66 68.76 -15.54
N ASP A 873 -22.16 69.59 -14.62
CA ASP A 873 -23.42 70.30 -14.82
C ASP A 873 -23.27 71.27 -15.99
N ASN A 874 -24.39 71.71 -16.57
CA ASN A 874 -24.34 72.70 -17.64
C ASN A 874 -23.58 73.95 -17.16
N ASP A 875 -22.70 74.50 -18.00
CA ASP A 875 -21.82 75.61 -17.64
C ASP A 875 -22.22 76.94 -18.28
N ASN A 876 -23.45 77.04 -18.79
CA ASN A 876 -24.02 78.35 -19.15
C ASN A 876 -24.21 79.22 -17.89
N GLY A 877 -24.22 80.55 -18.04
CA GLY A 877 -24.21 81.50 -16.91
C GLY A 877 -25.40 81.43 -15.94
N ALA A 878 -26.41 80.61 -16.24
CA ALA A 878 -27.49 80.29 -15.33
C ALA A 878 -27.10 79.11 -14.40
N HIS A 879 -26.44 78.07 -14.94
CA HIS A 879 -26.13 76.81 -14.25
C HIS A 879 -24.74 76.79 -13.58
N THR A 880 -24.42 75.71 -12.89
CA THR A 880 -23.28 75.69 -11.95
C THR A 880 -21.95 75.29 -12.57
N GLY A 881 -21.95 74.61 -13.73
CA GLY A 881 -20.75 73.99 -14.30
C GLY A 881 -20.04 73.00 -13.37
N THR A 882 -20.69 72.55 -12.29
CA THR A 882 -20.08 71.77 -11.21
C THR A 882 -19.99 70.30 -11.59
N THR A 883 -18.84 69.68 -11.38
CA THR A 883 -18.66 68.24 -11.49
C THR A 883 -19.23 67.52 -10.28
N TRP A 884 -20.04 66.47 -10.47
CA TRP A 884 -20.55 65.61 -9.40
C TRP A 884 -20.67 64.15 -9.83
N GLY A 885 -20.86 63.25 -8.86
CA GLY A 885 -20.94 61.80 -9.08
C GLY A 885 -19.69 61.06 -8.60
N GLY A 886 -19.28 60.02 -9.32
CA GLY A 886 -18.10 59.22 -8.94
C GLY A 886 -18.24 58.57 -7.57
N VAL A 887 -19.33 57.85 -7.37
CA VAL A 887 -19.70 57.21 -6.11
C VAL A 887 -18.81 56.00 -5.84
N ARG A 888 -18.40 55.84 -4.58
CA ARG A 888 -17.60 54.73 -4.06
C ARG A 888 -18.31 54.07 -2.89
N ALA A 889 -18.36 52.75 -2.90
CA ALA A 889 -18.72 51.93 -1.76
C ALA A 889 -17.46 51.61 -0.95
N ASN A 890 -17.41 52.10 0.29
CA ASN A 890 -16.35 51.84 1.25
C ASN A 890 -16.96 50.98 2.35
N GLY A 891 -16.56 49.72 2.43
CA GLY A 891 -17.27 48.78 3.29
C GLY A 891 -16.55 47.45 3.44
N GLY A 892 -17.31 46.48 3.90
CA GLY A 892 -16.82 45.13 4.13
C GLY A 892 -17.95 44.16 4.36
N GLY A 893 -17.61 42.89 4.39
CA GLY A 893 -18.60 41.84 4.60
C GLY A 893 -18.01 40.55 5.09
N ILE A 894 -18.90 39.69 5.56
CA ILE A 894 -18.62 38.30 5.93
C ILE A 894 -19.49 37.38 5.07
N SER A 895 -18.85 36.38 4.50
CA SER A 895 -19.51 35.29 3.79
C SER A 895 -19.22 33.98 4.52
N LEU A 896 -20.24 33.14 4.62
CA LEU A 896 -20.19 31.82 5.25
C LEU A 896 -20.64 30.77 4.24
N SER A 897 -19.98 29.64 4.18
CA SER A 897 -20.31 28.52 3.30
C SER A 897 -20.23 27.18 4.04
N TYR A 898 -21.23 26.35 3.86
CA TYR A 898 -21.24 24.97 4.35
C TYR A 898 -21.54 24.06 3.16
N ASP A 899 -20.48 23.54 2.55
CA ASP A 899 -20.52 22.57 1.45
C ASP A 899 -19.51 21.46 1.73
N LYS A 900 -20.02 20.26 2.04
CA LYS A 900 -19.20 19.07 2.30
C LYS A 900 -18.67 18.40 1.03
N GLY A 901 -18.89 19.00 -0.14
CA GLY A 901 -18.56 18.43 -1.44
C GLY A 901 -19.63 17.48 -2.00
N GLU A 902 -20.60 17.10 -1.19
CA GLU A 902 -21.73 16.23 -1.53
C GLU A 902 -22.78 16.96 -2.40
N ALA A 903 -24.02 16.47 -2.45
CA ALA A 903 -25.07 17.02 -3.28
C ALA A 903 -25.60 18.40 -2.81
N ASN A 904 -25.39 18.78 -1.55
CA ASN A 904 -26.01 19.97 -0.95
C ASN A 904 -24.94 20.99 -0.54
N GLY A 905 -25.27 22.28 -0.69
CA GLY A 905 -24.51 23.36 -0.07
C GLY A 905 -25.41 24.54 0.30
N VAL A 906 -25.03 25.24 1.37
CA VAL A 906 -25.66 26.49 1.81
C VAL A 906 -24.62 27.58 1.99
N TRP A 907 -25.01 28.81 1.71
CA TRP A 907 -24.16 29.97 1.92
C TRP A 907 -24.97 31.17 2.38
N ALA A 908 -24.31 32.08 3.09
CA ALA A 908 -24.85 33.36 3.53
C ALA A 908 -23.79 34.44 3.39
N SER A 909 -24.20 35.67 3.13
CA SER A 909 -23.32 36.83 3.04
C SER A 909 -24.01 38.06 3.63
N LEU A 910 -23.28 38.79 4.48
CA LEU A 910 -23.72 40.05 5.07
C LEU A 910 -22.63 41.10 4.82
N GLY A 911 -23.01 42.23 4.23
CA GLY A 911 -22.11 43.35 3.98
C GLY A 911 -22.74 44.68 4.33
N GLY A 912 -21.90 45.67 4.65
CA GLY A 912 -22.28 47.05 4.92
C GLY A 912 -21.30 48.01 4.29
N ASP A 913 -21.82 49.03 3.60
CA ASP A 913 -21.02 49.99 2.83
C ASP A 913 -21.45 51.43 3.13
N GLN A 914 -20.49 52.33 3.31
CA GLN A 914 -20.68 53.77 3.19
C GLN A 914 -20.51 54.18 1.73
N LEU A 915 -21.47 54.93 1.21
CA LEU A 915 -21.53 55.38 -0.17
C LEU A 915 -21.30 56.89 -0.20
N SER A 916 -20.20 57.30 -0.82
CA SER A 916 -19.82 58.72 -0.94
C SER A 916 -19.30 59.03 -2.34
N GLY A 917 -19.47 60.27 -2.79
CA GLY A 917 -19.06 60.72 -4.11
C GLY A 917 -18.71 62.21 -4.12
N LYS A 918 -18.15 62.68 -5.23
CA LYS A 918 -17.84 64.10 -5.41
C LYS A 918 -19.15 64.87 -5.52
N ASN A 919 -19.42 65.79 -4.60
CA ASN A 919 -20.64 66.61 -4.60
C ASN A 919 -21.93 65.78 -4.68
N VAL A 920 -21.94 64.60 -4.03
CA VAL A 920 -23.10 63.73 -3.84
C VAL A 920 -23.39 63.66 -2.34
N ASP A 921 -24.64 63.64 -1.95
CA ASP A 921 -25.02 63.46 -0.54
C ASP A 921 -24.58 62.08 -0.03
N ASP A 922 -24.14 62.00 1.22
CA ASP A 922 -23.64 60.75 1.80
C ASP A 922 -24.80 59.77 2.04
N ASN A 923 -24.53 58.49 1.82
CA ASN A 923 -25.49 57.40 1.99
C ASN A 923 -24.78 56.17 2.58
N TRP A 924 -25.55 55.18 3.02
CA TRP A 924 -25.02 53.88 3.43
C TRP A 924 -26.01 52.78 3.09
N ARG A 925 -25.50 51.54 2.99
CA ARG A 925 -26.33 50.36 2.74
C ARG A 925 -25.90 49.18 3.58
N VAL A 926 -26.86 48.30 3.83
CA VAL A 926 -26.64 46.94 4.34
C VAL A 926 -27.29 45.94 3.39
N ARG A 927 -26.56 44.87 3.09
CA ARG A 927 -27.00 43.81 2.17
C ARG A 927 -26.84 42.45 2.83
N TRP A 928 -27.94 41.70 2.89
CA TRP A 928 -27.97 40.31 3.32
C TRP A 928 -28.37 39.42 2.16
N MET A 929 -27.62 38.34 1.94
CA MET A 929 -27.87 37.37 0.89
C MET A 929 -27.73 35.96 1.45
N THR A 930 -28.61 35.05 1.04
CA THR A 930 -28.53 33.64 1.40
C THR A 930 -28.84 32.79 0.19
N GLY A 931 -28.24 31.61 0.13
CA GLY A 931 -28.57 30.64 -0.91
C GLY A 931 -28.41 29.21 -0.45
N TYR A 932 -29.26 28.36 -1.03
CA TYR A 932 -29.15 26.91 -0.99
C TYR A 932 -28.98 26.41 -2.43
N TYR A 933 -28.12 25.41 -2.63
CA TYR A 933 -28.03 24.72 -3.91
C TYR A 933 -27.96 23.21 -3.74
N TYR A 934 -28.54 22.53 -4.72
CA TYR A 934 -28.54 21.09 -4.89
C TYR A 934 -27.91 20.72 -6.22
N LYS A 935 -26.86 19.88 -6.19
CA LYS A 935 -26.14 19.35 -7.35
C LYS A 935 -26.92 18.14 -7.89
N VAL A 936 -27.86 18.38 -8.80
CA VAL A 936 -28.67 17.35 -9.48
C VAL A 936 -27.79 16.35 -10.23
N ILE A 937 -26.74 16.86 -10.88
CA ILE A 937 -25.67 16.06 -11.48
C ILE A 937 -24.36 16.57 -10.89
N ASN A 938 -23.50 15.66 -10.42
CA ASN A 938 -22.19 15.98 -9.83
C ASN A 938 -21.13 14.98 -10.29
N GLU A 939 -20.82 15.01 -11.59
CA GLU A 939 -19.78 14.22 -12.23
C GLU A 939 -18.51 15.07 -12.39
N ASN A 940 -17.37 14.45 -12.71
CA ASN A 940 -16.10 15.18 -12.85
C ASN A 940 -16.13 16.23 -13.96
N ASN A 941 -16.87 15.95 -15.04
CA ASN A 941 -16.90 16.78 -16.25
C ASN A 941 -18.28 17.37 -16.54
N ARG A 942 -19.28 17.14 -15.66
CA ARG A 942 -20.63 17.66 -15.79
C ARG A 942 -21.21 17.96 -14.41
N ARG A 943 -21.72 19.18 -14.24
CA ARG A 943 -22.39 19.60 -13.01
C ARG A 943 -23.66 20.38 -13.33
N VAL A 944 -24.79 19.93 -12.79
CA VAL A 944 -26.08 20.62 -12.89
C VAL A 944 -26.55 20.97 -11.49
N THR A 945 -26.79 22.24 -11.22
CA THR A 945 -27.24 22.73 -9.92
C THR A 945 -28.57 23.46 -10.04
N VAL A 946 -29.48 23.21 -9.10
CA VAL A 946 -30.68 24.04 -8.86
C VAL A 946 -30.55 24.65 -7.47
N GLY A 947 -30.97 25.90 -7.31
CA GLY A 947 -30.88 26.57 -6.02
C GLY A 947 -32.05 27.48 -5.70
N LEU A 948 -31.98 28.07 -4.52
CA LEU A 948 -32.87 29.11 -4.02
C LEU A 948 -32.01 30.21 -3.41
N ASN A 949 -32.11 31.43 -3.93
CA ASN A 949 -31.37 32.59 -3.44
C ASN A 949 -32.34 33.64 -2.91
N ASN A 950 -32.01 34.26 -1.78
CA ASN A 950 -32.76 35.35 -1.18
C ASN A 950 -31.84 36.55 -0.98
N MET A 951 -32.31 37.75 -1.30
CA MET A 951 -31.58 38.99 -1.07
C MET A 951 -32.46 39.99 -0.33
N ILE A 952 -31.88 40.68 0.67
CA ILE A 952 -32.54 41.74 1.44
C ILE A 952 -31.56 42.91 1.53
N TRP A 953 -31.90 44.04 0.93
CA TRP A 953 -31.06 45.24 0.96
C TRP A 953 -31.82 46.42 1.55
N HIS A 954 -31.08 47.28 2.24
CA HIS A 954 -31.56 48.56 2.77
C HIS A 954 -30.53 49.63 2.47
N TYR A 955 -30.98 50.77 1.94
CA TYR A 955 -30.20 51.99 1.77
C TYR A 955 -30.82 53.11 2.60
N GLN A 956 -29.98 53.97 3.18
CA GLN A 956 -30.45 55.07 4.01
C GLN A 956 -31.31 56.07 3.23
N LYS A 957 -30.84 56.45 2.03
CA LYS A 957 -31.45 57.47 1.16
C LYS A 957 -31.60 56.95 -0.26
N ASP A 958 -32.64 57.41 -0.96
CA ASP A 958 -32.79 57.19 -2.40
C ASP A 958 -32.03 58.27 -3.16
N LEU A 959 -30.82 57.92 -3.61
CA LEU A 959 -29.95 58.77 -4.42
C LEU A 959 -29.87 58.29 -5.87
N SER A 960 -30.92 57.60 -6.34
CA SER A 960 -31.02 57.09 -7.71
C SER A 960 -31.25 58.16 -8.77
N GLY A 961 -31.61 59.39 -8.35
CA GLY A 961 -31.78 60.53 -9.25
C GLY A 961 -30.45 61.00 -9.86
N TYR A 962 -30.57 61.78 -10.95
CA TYR A 962 -29.42 62.32 -11.70
C TYR A 962 -29.28 63.84 -11.57
N THR A 963 -29.99 64.46 -10.64
CA THR A 963 -29.85 65.89 -10.34
C THR A 963 -28.60 66.17 -9.50
N LEU A 964 -28.13 67.42 -9.51
CA LEU A 964 -26.93 67.81 -8.77
C LEU A 964 -27.09 67.54 -7.26
N GLY A 965 -26.15 66.79 -6.68
CA GLY A 965 -26.23 66.31 -5.29
C GLY A 965 -26.73 64.87 -5.14
N GLN A 966 -27.39 64.31 -6.17
CA GLN A 966 -27.75 62.88 -6.24
C GLN A 966 -26.68 62.07 -6.98
N GLY A 967 -26.78 60.74 -6.96
CA GLY A 967 -25.69 59.84 -7.37
C GLY A 967 -25.94 58.98 -8.61
N GLY A 968 -27.17 58.90 -9.13
CA GLY A 968 -27.49 58.10 -10.31
C GLY A 968 -27.26 56.59 -10.15
N TYR A 969 -27.47 56.05 -8.93
CA TYR A 969 -27.32 54.62 -8.63
C TYR A 969 -28.53 54.06 -7.86
N TYR A 970 -28.89 52.81 -8.15
CA TYR A 970 -30.03 52.15 -7.52
C TYR A 970 -29.84 52.03 -5.99
N SER A 971 -30.73 52.64 -5.21
CA SER A 971 -30.61 52.78 -3.76
C SER A 971 -31.96 52.75 -3.01
N PRO A 972 -32.73 51.65 -3.13
CA PRO A 972 -34.02 51.53 -2.46
C PRO A 972 -33.89 51.40 -0.94
N GLN A 973 -34.85 51.96 -0.20
CA GLN A 973 -34.92 51.79 1.25
C GLN A 973 -35.29 50.36 1.63
N GLU A 974 -36.08 49.68 0.81
CA GLU A 974 -36.40 48.27 1.01
C GLU A 974 -36.27 47.55 -0.33
N TYR A 975 -35.44 46.52 -0.38
CA TYR A 975 -35.37 45.60 -1.50
C TYR A 975 -35.37 44.16 -0.99
N VAL A 976 -36.28 43.35 -1.52
CA VAL A 976 -36.36 41.92 -1.23
C VAL A 976 -36.47 41.17 -2.54
N SER A 977 -35.66 40.14 -2.75
CA SER A 977 -35.77 39.26 -3.91
C SER A 977 -35.64 37.79 -3.53
N PHE A 978 -36.38 36.96 -4.27
CA PHE A 978 -36.35 35.50 -4.20
C PHE A 978 -36.11 34.98 -5.61
N ALA A 979 -35.07 34.16 -5.80
CA ALA A 979 -34.66 33.68 -7.11
C ALA A 979 -34.40 32.18 -7.13
N VAL A 980 -34.74 31.53 -8.23
CA VAL A 980 -34.53 30.10 -8.46
C VAL A 980 -33.52 29.93 -9.61
N PRO A 981 -32.21 29.86 -9.31
CA PRO A 981 -31.19 29.61 -10.33
C PRO A 981 -31.11 28.14 -10.72
N VAL A 982 -30.89 27.90 -12.01
CA VAL A 982 -30.49 26.61 -12.59
C VAL A 982 -29.22 26.84 -13.41
N ASN A 983 -28.16 26.09 -13.12
CA ASN A 983 -26.90 26.17 -13.85
C ASN A 983 -26.48 24.78 -14.33
N TRP A 984 -26.05 24.69 -15.58
CA TRP A 984 -25.43 23.52 -16.19
C TRP A 984 -24.02 23.89 -16.65
N ARG A 985 -23.02 23.24 -16.06
CA ARG A 985 -21.61 23.32 -16.41
C ARG A 985 -21.15 22.00 -16.98
N GLU A 986 -20.40 22.04 -18.06
CA GLU A 986 -19.85 20.83 -18.65
C GLU A 986 -18.54 21.14 -19.38
N ARG A 987 -17.62 20.17 -19.34
CA ARG A 987 -16.37 20.22 -20.08
C ARG A 987 -16.13 18.92 -20.84
N THR A 988 -15.41 19.06 -21.93
CA THR A 988 -14.89 17.97 -22.77
C THR A 988 -13.38 18.14 -22.89
N GLU A 989 -12.74 17.38 -23.78
CA GLU A 989 -11.30 17.48 -24.00
C GLU A 989 -10.81 18.90 -24.33
N ASN A 990 -11.57 19.65 -25.15
CA ASN A 990 -11.14 20.97 -25.64
C ASN A 990 -12.23 22.07 -25.53
N TRP A 991 -13.37 21.77 -24.89
CA TRP A 991 -14.42 22.76 -24.64
C TRP A 991 -14.85 22.75 -23.19
N SER A 992 -15.22 23.91 -22.68
CA SER A 992 -15.93 24.07 -21.40
C SER A 992 -17.00 25.14 -21.55
N TRP A 993 -18.16 24.94 -20.93
CA TRP A 993 -19.24 25.91 -20.97
C TRP A 993 -20.06 25.93 -19.68
N GLU A 994 -20.74 27.06 -19.50
CA GLU A 994 -21.80 27.25 -18.50
C GLU A 994 -23.05 27.78 -19.21
N LEU A 995 -24.19 27.15 -18.96
CA LEU A 995 -25.51 27.64 -19.30
C LEU A 995 -26.30 27.80 -18.00
N GLY A 996 -26.62 29.03 -17.65
CA GLY A 996 -27.30 29.40 -16.42
C GLY A 996 -28.53 30.24 -16.69
N GLY A 997 -29.55 30.11 -15.85
CA GLY A 997 -30.72 30.97 -15.87
C GLY A 997 -31.35 31.03 -14.50
N SER A 998 -31.97 32.16 -14.19
CA SER A 998 -32.67 32.35 -12.92
C SER A 998 -33.97 33.12 -13.16
N VAL A 999 -35.05 32.66 -12.54
CA VAL A 999 -36.30 33.44 -12.45
C VAL A 999 -36.37 34.00 -11.04
N SER A 1000 -36.66 35.29 -10.93
CA SER A 1000 -36.78 35.97 -9.65
C SER A 1000 -38.10 36.71 -9.52
N TRP A 1001 -38.55 36.84 -8.28
CA TRP A 1001 -39.55 37.82 -7.87
C TRP A 1001 -38.87 38.83 -6.95
N SER A 1002 -39.14 40.12 -7.14
CA SER A 1002 -38.59 41.18 -6.30
C SER A 1002 -39.65 42.20 -5.90
N HIS A 1003 -39.43 42.81 -4.73
CA HIS A 1003 -40.14 43.98 -4.21
C HIS A 1003 -39.12 45.08 -3.93
N SER A 1004 -39.44 46.31 -4.33
CA SER A 1004 -38.59 47.49 -4.13
C SER A 1004 -39.44 48.67 -3.65
N ARG A 1005 -38.96 49.40 -2.66
CA ARG A 1005 -39.59 50.62 -2.15
C ARG A 1005 -38.56 51.73 -1.94
N THR A 1006 -38.92 52.93 -2.39
CA THR A 1006 -38.18 54.17 -2.18
C THR A 1006 -39.02 55.18 -1.39
N SER A 1007 -38.33 56.02 -0.61
CA SER A 1007 -38.91 57.14 0.14
C SER A 1007 -38.85 58.42 -0.69
N THR A 1008 -39.64 59.43 -0.30
CA THR A 1008 -39.56 60.74 -0.94
C THR A 1008 -38.32 61.46 -0.46
N GLU A 1009 -37.47 61.91 -1.39
CA GLU A 1009 -36.20 62.57 -1.10
C GLU A 1009 -36.13 63.96 -1.74
N PRO A 1010 -35.38 64.92 -1.17
CA PRO A 1010 -35.09 66.19 -1.84
C PRO A 1010 -34.45 65.95 -3.21
N ARG A 1011 -34.95 66.61 -4.26
CA ARG A 1011 -34.36 66.50 -5.61
C ARG A 1011 -32.94 67.08 -5.63
N TYR A 1012 -32.67 68.08 -4.79
CA TYR A 1012 -31.37 68.73 -4.63
C TYR A 1012 -30.92 68.65 -3.17
N PRO A 1013 -30.36 67.52 -2.70
CA PRO A 1013 -30.07 67.33 -1.28
C PRO A 1013 -28.98 68.28 -0.73
N LEU A 1014 -28.11 68.80 -1.60
CA LEU A 1014 -26.98 69.68 -1.23
C LEU A 1014 -27.23 71.14 -1.65
N MET A 1015 -27.97 71.89 -0.85
CA MET A 1015 -28.39 73.28 -1.16
C MET A 1015 -27.23 74.28 -1.32
N ASN A 1016 -26.05 73.97 -0.78
CA ASN A 1016 -24.85 74.79 -0.96
C ASN A 1016 -24.36 74.79 -2.42
N LEU A 1017 -24.73 73.80 -3.22
CA LEU A 1017 -24.36 73.70 -4.64
C LEU A 1017 -25.32 74.47 -5.56
N ILE A 1018 -26.48 74.90 -5.07
CA ILE A 1018 -27.52 75.55 -5.88
C ILE A 1018 -27.33 77.08 -5.92
N PRO A 1019 -27.38 77.73 -7.09
CA PRO A 1019 -27.30 79.19 -7.20
C PRO A 1019 -28.44 79.91 -6.46
N GLN A 1020 -28.16 81.08 -5.88
CA GLN A 1020 -29.12 81.86 -5.08
C GLN A 1020 -30.50 82.08 -5.75
N PRO A 1021 -30.60 82.41 -7.06
CA PRO A 1021 -31.90 82.62 -7.71
C PRO A 1021 -32.83 81.40 -7.71
N TRP A 1022 -32.31 80.19 -7.49
CA TRP A 1022 -33.07 78.94 -7.59
C TRP A 1022 -33.13 78.14 -6.30
N LYS A 1023 -32.46 78.59 -5.22
CA LYS A 1023 -32.44 77.87 -3.93
C LYS A 1023 -33.84 77.63 -3.37
N GLN A 1024 -34.74 78.61 -3.46
CA GLN A 1024 -36.10 78.47 -2.96
C GLN A 1024 -36.87 77.36 -3.69
N LYS A 1025 -36.89 77.41 -5.03
CA LYS A 1025 -37.52 76.38 -5.86
C LYS A 1025 -36.89 75.00 -5.60
N ALA A 1026 -35.56 74.93 -5.60
CA ALA A 1026 -34.84 73.68 -5.34
C ALA A 1026 -35.17 73.07 -3.96
N SER A 1027 -35.44 73.91 -2.94
CA SER A 1027 -35.82 73.45 -1.61
C SER A 1027 -37.23 72.89 -1.48
N GLU A 1028 -38.10 73.20 -2.44
CA GLU A 1028 -39.47 72.69 -2.53
C GLU A 1028 -39.54 71.46 -3.45
N ASP A 1029 -38.58 71.29 -4.37
CA ASP A 1029 -38.53 70.18 -5.31
C ASP A 1029 -38.09 68.85 -4.65
N VAL A 1030 -38.95 67.83 -4.77
CA VAL A 1030 -38.72 66.48 -4.26
C VAL A 1030 -38.83 65.42 -5.36
N ASN A 1031 -38.14 64.29 -5.19
CA ASN A 1031 -38.37 63.07 -5.95
C ASN A 1031 -39.32 62.20 -5.13
N HIS A 1032 -40.52 61.94 -5.65
CA HIS A 1032 -41.53 61.16 -4.93
C HIS A 1032 -41.13 59.69 -4.83
N GLY A 1033 -41.19 59.16 -3.61
CA GLY A 1033 -40.98 57.74 -3.36
C GLY A 1033 -42.07 56.87 -3.98
N GLY A 1034 -41.74 55.61 -4.26
CA GLY A 1034 -42.66 54.64 -4.83
C GLY A 1034 -42.42 53.23 -4.30
N SER A 1035 -43.31 52.31 -4.63
CA SER A 1035 -43.10 50.88 -4.37
C SER A 1035 -43.50 50.08 -5.60
N SER A 1036 -42.73 49.07 -5.96
CA SER A 1036 -43.03 48.18 -7.07
C SER A 1036 -42.69 46.74 -6.69
N GLN A 1037 -43.35 45.80 -7.36
CA GLN A 1037 -43.02 44.38 -7.28
C GLN A 1037 -43.17 43.74 -8.66
N GLY A 1038 -42.45 42.67 -8.91
CA GLY A 1038 -42.62 41.94 -10.15
C GLY A 1038 -41.64 40.78 -10.31
N PHE A 1039 -41.87 40.04 -11.40
CA PHE A 1039 -40.95 39.00 -11.82
C PHE A 1039 -39.88 39.58 -12.75
N GLY A 1040 -38.70 39.00 -12.67
CA GLY A 1040 -37.56 39.24 -13.54
C GLY A 1040 -36.85 37.93 -13.84
N TYR A 1041 -35.86 38.00 -14.72
CA TYR A 1041 -35.02 36.84 -15.02
C TYR A 1041 -33.59 37.24 -15.36
N THR A 1042 -32.68 36.30 -15.22
CA THR A 1042 -31.32 36.38 -15.72
C THR A 1042 -31.02 35.15 -16.57
N ALA A 1043 -30.19 35.32 -17.60
CA ALA A 1043 -29.74 34.22 -18.43
C ALA A 1043 -28.27 34.43 -18.81
N ARG A 1044 -27.45 33.41 -18.58
CA ARG A 1044 -26.01 33.43 -18.82
C ARG A 1044 -25.60 32.26 -19.69
N ALA A 1045 -24.76 32.53 -20.68
CA ALA A 1045 -24.10 31.51 -21.48
C ALA A 1045 -22.63 31.89 -21.63
N ILE A 1046 -21.71 31.02 -21.21
CA ILE A 1046 -20.27 31.22 -21.36
C ILE A 1046 -19.68 29.97 -21.98
N ILE A 1047 -18.81 30.12 -22.97
CA ILE A 1047 -18.10 29.02 -23.62
C ILE A 1047 -16.62 29.37 -23.78
N GLU A 1048 -15.75 28.40 -23.57
CA GLU A 1048 -14.33 28.48 -23.83
C GLU A 1048 -13.86 27.24 -24.60
N ARG A 1049 -12.96 27.47 -25.55
CA ARG A 1049 -12.30 26.42 -26.32
C ARG A 1049 -10.78 26.52 -26.18
N ARG A 1050 -10.14 25.38 -25.93
CA ARG A 1050 -8.71 25.20 -26.16
C ARG A 1050 -8.44 25.09 -27.66
N VAL A 1051 -7.70 26.05 -28.22
CA VAL A 1051 -7.29 26.06 -29.63
C VAL A 1051 -5.98 25.29 -29.80
N THR A 1052 -5.01 25.57 -28.92
CA THR A 1052 -3.75 24.83 -28.77
C THR A 1052 -3.42 24.72 -27.28
N SER A 1053 -2.30 24.10 -26.90
CA SER A 1053 -1.84 24.08 -25.51
C SER A 1053 -1.71 25.50 -24.93
N ASN A 1054 -1.32 26.49 -25.75
CA ASN A 1054 -1.08 27.85 -25.29
C ASN A 1054 -2.28 28.78 -25.48
N TRP A 1055 -3.19 28.51 -26.41
CA TRP A 1055 -4.25 29.45 -26.80
C TRP A 1055 -5.64 28.97 -26.44
N PHE A 1056 -6.37 29.80 -25.70
CA PHE A 1056 -7.75 29.60 -25.28
C PHE A 1056 -8.58 30.78 -25.77
N VAL A 1057 -9.75 30.51 -26.34
CA VAL A 1057 -10.68 31.56 -26.80
C VAL A 1057 -12.03 31.30 -26.16
N GLY A 1058 -12.62 32.35 -25.60
CA GLY A 1058 -13.96 32.26 -25.01
C GLY A 1058 -14.85 33.43 -25.37
N ALA A 1059 -16.14 33.19 -25.20
CA ALA A 1059 -17.18 34.18 -25.41
C ALA A 1059 -18.29 33.96 -24.39
N GLY A 1060 -19.01 35.03 -24.05
CA GLY A 1060 -20.11 34.94 -23.11
C GLY A 1060 -21.14 36.03 -23.30
N VAL A 1061 -22.36 35.74 -22.85
CA VAL A 1061 -23.46 36.69 -22.77
C VAL A 1061 -24.10 36.53 -21.39
N ASP A 1062 -24.39 37.66 -20.76
CA ASP A 1062 -25.10 37.76 -19.49
C ASP A 1062 -26.27 38.75 -19.67
N ILE A 1063 -27.49 38.22 -19.65
CA ILE A 1063 -28.72 38.97 -19.83
C ILE A 1063 -29.32 39.23 -18.45
N GLN A 1064 -29.44 40.50 -18.10
CA GLN A 1064 -30.00 40.96 -16.83
C GLN A 1064 -31.35 41.65 -17.08
N GLN A 1065 -32.43 41.05 -16.58
CA GLN A 1065 -33.80 41.59 -16.65
C GLN A 1065 -34.49 41.53 -15.27
N ALA A 1066 -33.72 41.64 -14.18
CA ALA A 1066 -34.17 41.43 -12.80
C ALA A 1066 -34.81 42.67 -12.12
N LYS A 1067 -35.09 43.76 -12.87
CA LYS A 1067 -35.61 45.05 -12.37
C LYS A 1067 -34.77 45.74 -11.27
N ASP A 1068 -33.50 45.36 -11.13
CA ASP A 1068 -32.53 45.92 -10.18
C ASP A 1068 -31.51 46.86 -10.85
N TYR A 1069 -31.74 47.23 -12.11
CA TYR A 1069 -30.92 48.15 -12.91
C TYR A 1069 -29.49 47.65 -13.22
N THR A 1070 -29.24 46.35 -13.10
CA THR A 1070 -27.97 45.73 -13.49
C THR A 1070 -27.84 45.69 -15.02
N PRO A 1071 -26.71 46.11 -15.61
CA PRO A 1071 -26.50 46.07 -17.06
C PRO A 1071 -26.35 44.63 -17.57
N SER A 1072 -26.68 44.43 -18.86
CA SER A 1072 -26.36 43.18 -19.56
C SER A 1072 -24.97 43.26 -20.19
N HIS A 1073 -24.30 42.12 -20.36
CA HIS A 1073 -22.93 42.01 -20.86
C HIS A 1073 -22.83 41.05 -22.04
N ALA A 1074 -21.92 41.34 -22.96
CA ALA A 1074 -21.53 40.49 -24.07
C ALA A 1074 -20.03 40.60 -24.29
N LEU A 1075 -19.32 39.49 -24.07
CA LEU A 1075 -17.86 39.47 -23.99
C LEU A 1075 -17.22 38.46 -24.95
N LEU A 1076 -16.00 38.78 -25.37
CA LEU A 1076 -15.08 37.89 -26.07
C LEU A 1076 -13.69 38.02 -25.47
N TYR A 1077 -12.99 36.91 -25.28
CA TYR A 1077 -11.63 36.93 -24.78
C TYR A 1077 -10.73 35.89 -25.44
N VAL A 1078 -9.44 36.20 -25.40
CA VAL A 1078 -8.36 35.28 -25.72
C VAL A 1078 -7.40 35.23 -24.53
N ARG A 1079 -7.02 34.03 -24.13
CA ARG A 1079 -6.03 33.76 -23.09
C ARG A 1079 -4.86 32.98 -23.66
N TYR A 1080 -3.67 33.47 -23.38
CA TYR A 1080 -2.40 32.83 -23.67
C TYR A 1080 -1.81 32.25 -22.39
N SER A 1081 -1.46 30.96 -22.41
CA SER A 1081 -0.70 30.24 -21.39
C SER A 1081 0.73 30.06 -21.90
N ALA A 1082 1.71 30.57 -21.16
CA ALA A 1082 3.11 30.55 -21.62
C ALA A 1082 3.71 29.14 -21.59
N ALA A 1083 3.41 28.35 -20.56
CA ALA A 1083 3.96 27.01 -20.40
C ALA A 1083 3.18 25.93 -21.18
N GLY A 1084 1.94 26.24 -21.58
CA GLY A 1084 1.02 25.34 -22.27
C GLY A 1084 0.22 24.47 -21.30
N TRP A 1085 -1.08 24.30 -21.56
CA TRP A 1085 -1.97 23.54 -20.69
C TRP A 1085 -2.81 22.53 -21.49
N GLN A 1086 -2.53 21.24 -21.28
CA GLN A 1086 -3.28 20.11 -21.87
C GLN A 1086 -4.13 19.35 -20.83
N GLY A 1087 -4.14 19.78 -19.55
CA GLY A 1087 -4.98 19.18 -18.51
C GLY A 1087 -6.47 19.48 -18.67
N ASP A 1088 -7.26 19.37 -17.62
CA ASP A 1088 -8.69 19.67 -17.71
C ASP A 1088 -8.95 21.17 -17.88
N LEU A 1089 -9.98 21.54 -18.65
CA LEU A 1089 -10.43 22.92 -18.73
C LEU A 1089 -11.13 23.37 -17.45
N ASP A 1090 -11.14 24.68 -17.20
CA ASP A 1090 -11.86 25.29 -16.09
C ASP A 1090 -13.36 25.01 -16.22
N MET A 1091 -14.02 24.64 -15.12
CA MET A 1091 -15.45 24.36 -15.09
C MET A 1091 -16.10 25.09 -13.89
N PRO A 1092 -16.71 26.27 -14.10
CA PRO A 1092 -16.99 26.91 -15.39
C PRO A 1092 -15.77 27.65 -15.98
N PRO A 1093 -15.84 28.06 -17.27
CA PRO A 1093 -14.89 29.03 -17.82
C PRO A 1093 -14.80 30.30 -16.98
N GLN A 1094 -13.62 30.92 -16.94
CA GLN A 1094 -13.32 32.06 -16.06
C GLN A 1094 -12.98 33.31 -16.89
N PRO A 1095 -13.94 34.02 -17.50
CA PRO A 1095 -13.66 35.31 -18.15
C PRO A 1095 -13.19 36.35 -17.13
N LEU A 1096 -12.54 37.42 -17.60
CA LEU A 1096 -12.22 38.56 -16.76
C LEU A 1096 -13.50 39.30 -16.35
N THR A 1097 -13.61 39.69 -15.08
CA THR A 1097 -14.66 40.60 -14.58
C THR A 1097 -14.09 42.02 -14.62
N PRO A 1098 -14.78 43.02 -15.24
CA PRO A 1098 -14.32 44.42 -15.24
C PRO A 1098 -13.88 44.87 -13.85
N TYR A 1099 -12.75 45.58 -13.75
CA TYR A 1099 -12.18 45.91 -12.43
C TYR A 1099 -13.12 46.77 -11.56
N ALA A 1100 -14.05 47.48 -12.18
CA ALA A 1100 -15.08 48.25 -11.51
C ALA A 1100 -16.12 47.41 -10.75
N ASP A 1101 -16.27 46.13 -11.12
CA ASP A 1101 -17.33 45.22 -10.64
C ASP A 1101 -16.82 44.16 -9.66
N TRP A 1102 -15.62 44.36 -9.09
CA TRP A 1102 -14.93 43.42 -8.20
C TRP A 1102 -15.45 43.35 -6.77
#